data_AF-A0A3Q7NLA4-F1
#
_entry.id   AF-A0A3Q7NLA4-F1
#
_cell.length_a   1.000
_cell.length_b   1.000
_cell.length_c   1.000
_cell.angle_alpha   90.00
_cell.angle_beta   90.00
_cell.angle_gamma   90.00
#
_symmetry.space_group_name_H-M   'P 1'
#
loop_
_entity.id
_entity.type
_entity.pdbx_description
1 polymer ?
#
loop_
_entity_poly.entity_id
_entity_poly.type
_entity_poly.pdbx_seq_one_letter_code
_entity_poly.pdbx_strand_id
1 'polypeptide(L)'
;MGNRGMEELIPLVNKLQDAFSSIGQSCHLDLPQIAVVGGQSAGKSSVLENFVGRDFLPRGSGIVTRRPLILQLIFSKTEYAEFLHCKSKKFTDFDEVRQEIEAETDRVTGTNKGISPVPINLRVYSPHVLNLTLIDLPGITKVPVGDQPPDIEYQIKDMILQFISRESSLILAVTPANMDLANSDALKLAKEVDPQGLRTIGVITKLDLMDEGTDARDILENKLLPLRRGYIGVVNRSQKDIEGKKDIRAALAAERKFFLSHPAYRHMADRMGTPHLQKTLNQQLTNHIRESLPALRSKLQSQLLSLEKEVEEYKNFRPDDPTRKTKALLQMVQQFGVDFEKRIEGSGDQVDTLELSGGARINRIFHERFPFELVKMEFDEKDLRREISYAIKNIHGVRTGLFTPDMAFEAIVKKQIVKLKEPSLKCVDLVVSELATVIKKCAEKLSSYPRLREETERIVTTYIREREGRTKDQILLLIDIEQSYINTNHEDFIGFANAQQRSTQLNKKRAIPNQGEILVIRRGWLTINNISLMKGGSKEYWFVLTAESLSWYKDEEEKEKKYMLPLDNLKIRDVEKGFMSNKHVFAIFNTEQRNVYKDLRQIELACDSQEDVDSWKASFLRAGVYPEKDQAENEDGVQENTFSMDPQLERQVETIRNLVDSYVAIINKSIRDLMPKTIMHLMINNTKAFIHHELLAYLYSSADQSSLMEESADQAQRRDDMLRMYHALKEALNIIGDISTSTVSTPVPPPVDDTWLQSTGSHSPTPQRRPMSSAHPPGRPPAVRGPTPGPPLIPVPVGAAASFAAPPIPSRPGPQSVFANNDPFSAPPQVPSRPARIPPGIPPGVPSRRPPAAPSRPTIIRPAEPSLLD
;
A
#
# COMPACT_ATOMS: atom_id res chain seq x y z
N MET A 1 23.16 54.98 1.58
CA MET A 1 21.71 54.70 1.78
C MET A 1 21.29 53.67 0.74
N GLY A 2 20.51 52.65 1.11
CA GLY A 2 20.09 51.59 0.16
C GLY A 2 19.70 50.24 0.78
N ASN A 3 20.18 49.91 1.99
CA ASN A 3 20.10 48.53 2.52
C ASN A 3 19.07 48.31 3.65
N ARG A 4 18.27 49.30 4.07
CA ARG A 4 17.34 49.13 5.21
C ARG A 4 16.36 47.96 5.06
N GLY A 5 15.69 47.84 3.90
CA GLY A 5 14.80 46.71 3.62
C GLY A 5 15.52 45.36 3.46
N MET A 6 16.85 45.35 3.36
CA MET A 6 17.67 44.13 3.36
C MET A 6 18.07 43.68 4.78
N GLU A 7 18.21 44.60 5.73
CA GLU A 7 18.49 44.31 7.14
C GLU A 7 17.33 43.59 7.85
N GLU A 8 16.10 43.79 7.36
CA GLU A 8 14.84 43.21 7.89
C GLU A 8 14.56 41.76 7.41
N LEU A 9 15.16 41.31 6.31
CA LEU A 9 14.89 39.98 5.72
C LEU A 9 15.34 38.82 6.61
N ILE A 10 16.43 38.97 7.35
CA ILE A 10 17.00 37.89 8.17
C ILE A 10 16.22 37.70 9.49
N PRO A 11 15.86 38.75 10.25
CA PRO A 11 14.88 38.63 11.35
C PRO A 11 13.56 37.97 10.93
N LEU A 12 13.16 38.14 9.67
CA LEU A 12 11.93 37.58 9.13
C LEU A 12 12.04 36.09 8.80
N VAL A 13 13.16 35.65 8.23
CA VAL A 13 13.48 34.21 8.11
C VAL A 13 13.54 33.55 9.49
N ASN A 14 14.07 34.24 10.50
CA ASN A 14 14.07 33.73 11.87
C ASN A 14 12.64 33.63 12.45
N LYS A 15 11.74 34.59 12.18
CA LYS A 15 10.31 34.46 12.53
C LYS A 15 9.64 33.27 11.85
N LEU A 16 9.97 32.99 10.59
CA LEU A 16 9.51 31.79 9.90
C LEU A 16 10.05 30.52 10.59
N GLN A 17 11.35 30.46 10.89
CA GLN A 17 11.94 29.34 11.64
C GLN A 17 11.22 29.11 12.98
N ASP A 18 10.82 30.16 13.68
CA ASP A 18 10.12 30.08 14.97
C ASP A 18 8.69 29.59 14.85
N ALA A 19 7.92 30.13 13.89
CA ALA A 19 6.56 29.70 13.62
C ALA A 19 6.51 28.18 13.40
N PHE A 20 7.41 27.64 12.58
CA PHE A 20 7.46 26.20 12.29
C PHE A 20 8.10 25.35 13.39
N SER A 21 9.14 25.85 14.08
CA SER A 21 9.73 25.14 15.22
C SER A 21 8.75 24.97 16.40
N SER A 22 7.73 25.83 16.50
CA SER A 22 6.71 25.77 17.55
C SER A 22 5.69 24.64 17.38
N ILE A 23 5.54 24.10 16.17
CA ILE A 23 4.51 23.09 15.81
C ILE A 23 4.94 21.68 16.24
N GLY A 24 6.23 21.45 16.53
CA GLY A 24 6.78 20.13 16.86
C GLY A 24 6.92 19.17 15.68
N GLN A 25 6.20 19.39 14.57
CA GLN A 25 6.47 18.75 13.30
C GLN A 25 7.58 19.47 12.55
N SER A 26 8.60 18.73 12.10
CA SER A 26 9.63 19.20 11.19
C SER A 26 9.06 19.45 9.80
N CYS A 27 8.33 20.55 9.65
CA CYS A 27 8.08 21.15 8.34
C CYS A 27 9.44 21.41 7.70
N HIS A 28 9.84 20.55 6.75
CA HIS A 28 11.05 20.68 5.95
C HIS A 28 10.91 21.89 5.01
N LEU A 29 11.09 23.05 5.61
CA LEU A 29 11.16 24.32 4.93
C LEU A 29 12.62 24.59 4.68
N ASP A 30 12.93 24.62 3.39
CA ASP A 30 14.26 24.82 2.86
C ASP A 30 14.59 26.31 2.96
N LEU A 31 14.63 26.82 4.19
CA LEU A 31 14.90 28.20 4.49
C LEU A 31 16.37 28.53 4.17
N PRO A 32 16.64 29.63 3.45
CA PRO A 32 18.00 30.00 3.08
C PRO A 32 18.91 30.18 4.29
N GLN A 33 20.02 29.45 4.29
CA GLN A 33 20.94 29.30 5.43
C GLN A 33 22.39 29.13 4.94
N ILE A 34 23.37 29.39 5.80
CA ILE A 34 24.79 29.17 5.48
C ILE A 34 25.31 27.96 6.27
N ALA A 35 25.63 26.88 5.57
CA ALA A 35 26.24 25.68 6.15
C ALA A 35 27.77 25.77 6.10
N VAL A 36 28.44 25.64 7.24
CA VAL A 36 29.91 25.72 7.34
C VAL A 36 30.51 24.32 7.25
N VAL A 37 31.23 24.06 6.16
CA VAL A 37 31.86 22.77 5.87
C VAL A 37 33.37 22.92 5.88
N GLY A 38 34.07 21.92 6.43
CA GLY A 38 35.52 22.00 6.65
C GLY A 38 36.01 20.76 7.38
N GLY A 39 37.23 20.32 7.05
CA GLY A 39 37.90 19.26 7.81
C GLY A 39 38.05 19.60 9.30
N GLN A 40 38.42 18.59 10.09
CA GLN A 40 38.86 18.81 11.46
C GLN A 40 40.02 19.83 11.49
N SER A 41 40.02 20.75 12.46
CA SER A 41 41.06 21.78 12.62
C SER A 41 41.25 22.76 11.43
N ALA A 42 40.33 22.81 10.47
CA ALA A 42 40.32 23.79 9.37
C ALA A 42 40.04 25.25 9.81
N GLY A 43 39.64 25.46 11.08
CA GLY A 43 39.37 26.78 11.64
C GLY A 43 37.92 27.25 11.60
N LYS A 44 36.96 26.36 11.30
CA LYS A 44 35.50 26.66 11.27
C LYS A 44 35.04 27.45 12.50
N SER A 45 35.23 26.89 13.69
CA SER A 45 34.83 27.48 14.96
C SER A 45 35.48 28.86 15.18
N SER A 46 36.75 29.02 14.83
CA SER A 46 37.45 30.32 14.91
C SER A 46 36.87 31.38 13.98
N VAL A 47 36.40 31.01 12.78
CA VAL A 47 35.71 31.94 11.87
C VAL A 47 34.37 32.40 12.47
N LEU A 48 33.63 31.48 13.09
CA LEU A 48 32.35 31.78 13.76
C LEU A 48 32.55 32.67 15.01
N GLU A 49 33.54 32.36 15.83
CA GLU A 49 33.91 33.16 17.01
C GLU A 49 34.37 34.56 16.63
N ASN A 50 35.11 34.71 15.53
CA ASN A 50 35.51 36.03 15.02
C ASN A 50 34.30 36.86 14.54
N PHE A 51 33.21 36.24 14.05
CA PHE A 51 31.98 36.96 13.70
C PHE A 51 31.21 37.48 14.92
N VAL A 52 31.23 36.74 16.03
CA VAL A 52 30.59 37.12 17.29
C VAL A 52 31.44 38.08 18.12
N GLY A 53 32.76 37.95 18.02
CA GLY A 53 33.70 38.70 18.85
C GLY A 53 33.92 38.11 20.24
N ARG A 54 33.45 36.88 20.49
CA ARG A 54 33.54 36.17 21.77
C ARG A 54 34.00 34.73 21.55
N ASP A 55 34.70 34.17 22.53
CA ASP A 55 35.01 32.74 22.60
C ASP A 55 33.83 32.03 23.27
N PHE A 56 33.08 31.22 22.53
CA PHE A 56 31.88 30.54 23.05
C PHE A 56 31.67 29.13 22.49
N LEU A 57 32.46 28.73 21.50
CA LEU A 57 32.40 27.36 20.99
C LEU A 57 33.32 26.46 21.82
N PRO A 58 32.98 25.16 21.95
CA PRO A 58 33.84 24.19 22.62
C PRO A 58 35.26 24.18 22.01
N ARG A 59 36.26 23.76 22.80
CA ARG A 59 37.65 23.59 22.32
C ARG A 59 38.24 22.31 22.88
N GLY A 60 38.85 21.47 22.03
CA GLY A 60 39.49 20.24 22.48
C GLY A 60 40.12 19.42 21.35
N SER A 61 40.82 18.34 21.73
CA SER A 61 41.41 17.37 20.80
C SER A 61 40.38 16.32 20.36
N GLY A 62 40.05 16.27 19.07
CA GLY A 62 39.07 15.34 18.51
C GLY A 62 37.97 16.07 17.72
N ILE A 63 36.82 15.42 17.54
CA ILE A 63 35.62 16.09 17.00
C ILE A 63 35.07 16.99 18.10
N VAL A 64 35.24 18.30 17.91
CA VAL A 64 34.77 19.35 18.83
C VAL A 64 33.25 19.54 18.69
N THR A 65 32.80 19.89 17.47
CA THR A 65 31.38 20.00 17.12
C THR A 65 30.82 18.60 16.83
N ARG A 66 30.13 17.97 17.80
CA ARG A 66 29.51 16.63 17.68
C ARG A 66 28.02 16.63 17.27
N ARG A 67 27.38 17.79 17.34
CA ARG A 67 26.00 18.05 16.88
C ARG A 67 26.00 19.31 16.01
N PRO A 68 25.16 19.41 14.96
CA PRO A 68 25.01 20.65 14.21
C PRO A 68 24.60 21.81 15.13
N LEU A 69 25.27 22.96 15.04
CA LEU A 69 24.92 24.16 15.81
C LEU A 69 24.32 25.21 14.88
N ILE A 70 23.02 25.44 15.01
CA ILE A 70 22.29 26.52 14.32
C ILE A 70 22.49 27.79 15.15
N LEU A 71 23.36 28.67 14.66
CA LEU A 71 23.75 29.93 15.27
C LEU A 71 23.04 31.09 14.58
N GLN A 72 22.07 31.68 15.28
CA GLN A 72 21.34 32.89 14.86
C GLN A 72 22.00 34.12 15.50
N LEU A 73 22.77 34.87 14.71
CA LEU A 73 23.31 36.17 15.09
C LEU A 73 22.25 37.25 14.85
N ILE A 74 21.99 38.09 15.86
CA ILE A 74 20.97 39.13 15.83
C ILE A 74 21.57 40.43 16.33
N PHE A 75 21.50 41.49 15.53
CA PHE A 75 21.92 42.82 15.94
C PHE A 75 21.03 43.34 17.07
N SER A 76 21.64 43.72 18.19
CA SER A 76 20.94 44.23 19.38
C SER A 76 21.79 45.29 20.09
N LYS A 77 21.14 46.20 20.82
CA LYS A 77 21.86 47.15 21.70
C LYS A 77 22.43 46.48 22.95
N THR A 78 21.89 45.33 23.33
CA THR A 78 22.29 44.54 24.51
C THR A 78 22.92 43.24 24.07
N GLU A 79 24.05 42.87 24.69
CA GLU A 79 24.75 41.62 24.42
C GLU A 79 24.29 40.52 25.37
N TYR A 80 23.74 39.42 24.82
CA TYR A 80 23.33 38.22 25.55
C TYR A 80 23.07 37.05 24.57
N ALA A 81 23.00 35.84 25.10
CA ALA A 81 22.64 34.64 24.35
C ALA A 81 21.43 33.91 24.96
N GLU A 82 20.73 33.12 24.14
CA GLU A 82 19.55 32.33 24.51
C GLU A 82 19.52 31.03 23.70
N PHE A 83 19.18 29.90 24.35
CA PHE A 83 19.01 28.60 23.69
C PHE A 83 17.54 28.22 23.55
N LEU A 84 17.18 27.55 22.45
CA LEU A 84 15.79 27.11 22.22
C LEU A 84 15.29 26.11 23.28
N HIS A 85 16.18 25.32 23.89
CA HIS A 85 15.85 24.40 24.99
C HIS A 85 15.83 25.08 26.37
N CYS A 86 16.32 26.31 26.49
CA CYS A 86 16.41 27.08 27.75
C CYS A 86 15.85 28.52 27.60
N LYS A 87 14.71 28.69 26.93
CA LYS A 87 14.07 29.99 26.60
C LYS A 87 13.90 30.97 27.78
N SER A 88 13.90 30.48 29.01
CA SER A 88 13.74 31.30 30.22
C SER A 88 15.06 31.88 30.77
N LYS A 89 16.22 31.43 30.30
CA LYS A 89 17.55 31.87 30.78
C LYS A 89 18.27 32.68 29.70
N LYS A 90 18.63 33.93 30.05
CA LYS A 90 19.55 34.75 29.26
C LYS A 90 20.95 34.58 29.77
N PHE A 91 21.86 34.17 28.90
CA PHE A 91 23.27 33.99 29.20
C PHE A 91 24.01 35.29 28.87
N THR A 92 24.70 35.87 29.85
CA THR A 92 25.54 37.07 29.67
C THR A 92 27.03 36.75 29.69
N ASP A 93 27.41 35.62 30.30
CA ASP A 93 28.75 35.05 30.18
C ASP A 93 28.78 34.03 29.04
N PHE A 94 29.76 34.18 28.13
CA PHE A 94 29.95 33.27 27.00
C PHE A 94 30.76 32.03 27.37
N ASP A 95 31.44 32.01 28.52
CA ASP A 95 32.00 30.78 29.08
C ASP A 95 30.87 29.85 29.60
N GLU A 96 29.77 30.39 30.14
CA GLU A 96 28.55 29.59 30.41
C GLU A 96 27.90 29.07 29.11
N VAL A 97 27.85 29.87 28.05
CA VAL A 97 27.32 29.44 26.73
C VAL A 97 28.12 28.25 26.20
N ARG A 98 29.46 28.26 26.36
CA ARG A 98 30.32 27.13 25.97
C ARG A 98 29.99 25.87 26.76
N GLN A 99 29.93 25.98 28.08
CA GLN A 99 29.62 24.86 28.98
C GLN A 99 28.22 24.28 28.70
N GLU A 100 27.24 25.12 28.38
CA GLU A 100 25.89 24.70 28.00
C GLU A 100 25.88 23.92 26.67
N ILE A 101 26.66 24.34 25.65
CA ILE A 101 26.81 23.58 24.39
C ILE A 101 27.42 22.20 24.67
N GLU A 102 28.44 22.13 25.52
CA GLU A 102 29.10 20.87 25.90
C GLU A 102 28.13 19.94 26.64
N ALA A 103 27.44 20.46 27.68
CA ALA A 103 26.47 19.71 28.48
C ALA A 103 25.27 19.21 27.65
N GLU A 104 24.67 20.06 26.82
CA GLU A 104 23.55 19.69 25.93
C GLU A 104 24.01 18.70 24.84
N THR A 105 25.27 18.76 24.42
CA THR A 105 25.86 17.76 23.51
C THR A 105 25.99 16.40 24.19
N ASP A 106 26.60 16.36 25.38
CA ASP A 106 26.81 15.12 26.15
C ASP A 106 25.49 14.49 26.63
N ARG A 107 24.48 15.31 26.93
CA ARG A 107 23.12 14.84 27.29
C ARG A 107 22.47 13.98 26.20
N VAL A 108 22.80 14.23 24.93
CA VAL A 108 22.20 13.54 23.77
C VAL A 108 23.14 12.49 23.16
N THR A 109 24.45 12.76 23.11
CA THR A 109 25.44 11.86 22.46
C THR A 109 26.18 10.96 23.44
N GLY A 110 26.04 11.19 24.75
CA GLY A 110 26.87 10.58 25.78
C GLY A 110 28.33 11.07 25.72
N THR A 111 29.12 10.61 26.68
CA THR A 111 30.55 10.97 26.80
C THR A 111 31.44 10.28 25.76
N ASN A 112 30.95 9.26 25.06
CA ASN A 112 31.74 8.36 24.20
C ASN A 112 32.05 8.94 22.80
N LYS A 113 32.19 10.27 22.69
CA LYS A 113 32.52 11.01 21.45
C LYS A 113 31.60 10.75 20.24
N GLY A 114 30.41 10.19 20.46
CA GLY A 114 29.39 9.99 19.43
C GLY A 114 28.89 11.30 18.84
N ILE A 115 28.26 11.23 17.67
CA ILE A 115 27.63 12.37 17.01
C ILE A 115 26.12 12.19 16.92
N SER A 116 25.37 13.28 16.75
CA SER A 116 23.93 13.23 16.52
C SER A 116 23.49 14.29 15.51
N PRO A 117 22.59 13.96 14.55
CA PRO A 117 22.10 14.93 13.56
C PRO A 117 21.13 15.95 14.17
N VAL A 118 20.68 15.77 15.41
CA VAL A 118 19.73 16.66 16.09
C VAL A 118 20.43 17.99 16.44
N PRO A 119 20.04 19.13 15.83
CA PRO A 119 20.77 20.38 16.01
C PRO A 119 20.59 20.97 17.42
N ILE A 120 21.52 21.85 17.81
CA ILE A 120 21.38 22.79 18.92
C ILE A 120 21.06 24.16 18.31
N ASN A 121 20.07 24.87 18.86
CA ASN A 121 19.66 26.19 18.38
C ASN A 121 20.08 27.26 19.40
N LEU A 122 20.98 28.16 18.98
CA LEU A 122 21.58 29.22 19.79
C LEU A 122 21.36 30.59 19.15
N ARG A 123 20.82 31.53 19.92
CA ARG A 123 20.72 32.96 19.57
C ARG A 123 21.81 33.74 20.25
N VAL A 124 22.47 34.61 19.51
CA VAL A 124 23.40 35.60 20.06
C VAL A 124 22.96 36.99 19.63
N TYR A 125 22.52 37.77 20.62
CA TYR A 125 22.20 39.18 20.49
C TYR A 125 23.46 39.98 20.80
N SER A 126 23.91 40.87 19.92
CA SER A 126 25.08 41.73 20.17
C SER A 126 25.08 42.98 19.28
N PRO A 127 25.67 44.11 19.71
CA PRO A 127 25.86 45.29 18.86
C PRO A 127 27.01 45.13 17.86
N HIS A 128 27.77 44.03 17.93
CA HIS A 128 28.94 43.76 17.11
C HIS A 128 28.70 42.76 15.96
N VAL A 129 27.49 42.21 15.86
CA VAL A 129 27.11 41.24 14.82
C VAL A 129 26.15 41.84 13.80
N LEU A 130 26.26 41.39 12.54
CA LEU A 130 25.17 41.53 11.57
C LEU A 130 24.14 40.41 11.80
N ASN A 131 22.88 40.66 11.42
CA ASN A 131 21.88 39.60 11.34
C ASN A 131 22.39 38.51 10.37
N LEU A 132 22.55 37.28 10.85
CA LEU A 132 23.12 36.17 10.06
C LEU A 132 22.76 34.82 10.69
N THR A 133 22.37 33.83 9.88
CA THR A 133 22.09 32.47 10.35
C THR A 133 23.09 31.49 9.75
N LEU A 134 23.87 30.85 10.61
CA LEU A 134 25.00 29.97 10.30
C LEU A 134 24.74 28.59 10.91
N ILE A 135 25.20 27.54 10.24
CA ILE A 135 25.17 26.17 10.76
C ILE A 135 26.61 25.66 10.85
N ASP A 136 27.14 25.51 12.06
CA ASP A 136 28.40 24.79 12.25
C ASP A 136 28.13 23.29 12.16
N LEU A 137 28.83 22.60 11.27
CA LEU A 137 28.73 21.16 11.07
C LEU A 137 29.96 20.44 11.61
N PRO A 138 29.85 19.17 12.04
CA PRO A 138 31.00 18.39 12.48
C PRO A 138 32.16 18.41 11.49
N GLY A 139 33.39 18.47 12.00
CA GLY A 139 34.59 18.42 11.16
C GLY A 139 34.85 17.02 10.64
N ILE A 140 35.04 16.91 9.33
CA ILE A 140 35.38 15.64 8.67
C ILE A 140 36.69 15.10 9.27
N THR A 141 36.65 13.87 9.77
CA THR A 141 37.82 13.06 10.15
C THR A 141 37.87 11.83 9.24
N LYS A 142 39.09 11.38 8.90
CA LYS A 142 39.37 10.21 8.04
C LYS A 142 39.78 8.97 8.83
N VAL A 143 40.04 9.13 10.13
CA VAL A 143 40.47 8.06 11.03
C VAL A 143 39.68 8.21 12.34
N PRO A 144 38.99 7.17 12.82
CA PRO A 144 38.32 7.20 14.12
C PRO A 144 39.35 7.31 15.26
N VAL A 145 39.08 8.15 16.26
CA VAL A 145 39.99 8.38 17.40
C VAL A 145 39.29 8.24 18.76
N GLY A 146 39.81 7.34 19.61
CA GLY A 146 39.14 6.94 20.85
C GLY A 146 37.93 6.07 20.56
N ASP A 147 36.85 6.24 21.32
CA ASP A 147 35.62 5.42 21.26
C ASP A 147 34.71 5.71 20.05
N GLN A 148 35.25 6.34 19.00
CA GLN A 148 34.50 6.66 17.79
C GLN A 148 34.23 5.40 16.95
N PRO A 149 33.04 5.25 16.35
CA PRO A 149 32.73 4.09 15.54
C PRO A 149 33.56 4.08 14.24
N PRO A 150 33.85 2.91 13.66
CA PRO A 150 34.76 2.79 12.51
C PRO A 150 34.25 3.49 11.23
N ASP A 151 32.94 3.71 11.14
CA ASP A 151 32.24 4.39 10.04
C ASP A 151 31.98 5.88 10.30
N ILE A 152 32.60 6.49 11.32
CA ILE A 152 32.39 7.88 11.72
C ILE A 152 32.56 8.90 10.57
N GLU A 153 33.48 8.64 9.61
CA GLU A 153 33.64 9.48 8.42
C GLU A 153 32.36 9.51 7.57
N TYR A 154 31.74 8.36 7.35
CA TYR A 154 30.49 8.24 6.58
C TYR A 154 29.33 8.90 7.30
N GLN A 155 29.20 8.71 8.62
CA GLN A 155 28.16 9.35 9.42
C GLN A 155 28.26 10.89 9.40
N ILE A 156 29.49 11.44 9.47
CA ILE A 156 29.71 12.89 9.34
C ILE A 156 29.39 13.38 7.93
N LYS A 157 29.81 12.65 6.89
CA LYS A 157 29.52 13.00 5.49
C LYS A 157 28.03 13.03 5.21
N ASP A 158 27.29 11.98 5.61
CA ASP A 158 25.84 11.91 5.46
C ASP A 158 25.15 13.07 6.21
N MET A 159 25.54 13.31 7.46
CA MET A 159 25.04 14.45 8.24
C MET A 159 25.30 15.80 7.55
N ILE A 160 26.49 16.01 6.96
CA ILE A 160 26.79 17.23 6.19
C ILE A 160 25.88 17.33 4.95
N LEU A 161 25.73 16.24 4.19
CA LEU A 161 24.89 16.18 2.98
C LEU A 161 23.42 16.49 3.28
N GLN A 162 22.88 16.08 4.44
CA GLN A 162 21.51 16.44 4.87
C GLN A 162 21.26 17.96 4.97
N PHE A 163 22.32 18.77 5.15
CA PHE A 163 22.24 20.24 5.11
C PHE A 163 22.66 20.82 3.75
N ILE A 164 23.77 20.36 3.15
CA ILE A 164 24.31 20.99 1.93
C ILE A 164 23.65 20.54 0.62
N SER A 165 22.97 19.39 0.57
CA SER A 165 22.23 18.96 -0.63
C SER A 165 20.98 19.81 -0.90
N ARG A 166 20.55 20.66 0.05
CA ARG A 166 19.43 21.59 -0.15
C ARG A 166 19.86 22.76 -1.02
N GLU A 167 19.17 22.99 -2.13
CA GLU A 167 19.48 24.07 -3.09
C GLU A 167 19.45 25.46 -2.44
N SER A 168 18.61 25.66 -1.42
CA SER A 168 18.53 26.91 -0.67
C SER A 168 19.65 27.09 0.37
N SER A 169 20.52 26.11 0.60
CA SER A 169 21.70 26.30 1.47
C SER A 169 22.87 26.89 0.69
N LEU A 170 23.41 28.00 1.17
CA LEU A 170 24.76 28.45 0.82
C LEU A 170 25.79 27.54 1.53
N ILE A 171 26.90 27.26 0.87
CA ILE A 171 27.98 26.41 1.39
C ILE A 171 29.20 27.29 1.68
N LEU A 172 29.64 27.34 2.93
CA LEU A 172 30.87 28.02 3.33
C LEU A 172 32.00 26.98 3.45
N ALA A 173 32.80 26.84 2.40
CA ALA A 173 33.86 25.84 2.29
C ALA A 173 35.16 26.36 2.93
N VAL A 174 35.41 25.98 4.18
CA VAL A 174 36.55 26.41 4.98
C VAL A 174 37.74 25.46 4.77
N THR A 175 38.82 25.98 4.19
CA THR A 175 40.07 25.25 3.88
C THR A 175 41.27 26.00 4.48
N PRO A 176 42.22 25.34 5.15
CA PRO A 176 43.45 25.98 5.59
C PRO A 176 44.44 26.16 4.42
N ALA A 177 45.21 27.26 4.43
CA ALA A 177 46.15 27.61 3.37
C ALA A 177 47.41 26.73 3.32
N ASN A 178 47.75 26.09 4.43
CA ASN A 178 48.91 25.20 4.56
C ASN A 178 48.62 23.76 4.09
N MET A 179 47.54 23.53 3.33
CA MET A 179 47.28 22.29 2.62
C MET A 179 46.96 22.59 1.15
N ASP A 180 47.29 21.65 0.27
CA ASP A 180 46.91 21.73 -1.13
C ASP A 180 45.37 21.74 -1.30
N LEU A 181 44.87 22.68 -2.10
CA LEU A 181 43.45 22.93 -2.35
C LEU A 181 42.75 21.68 -2.94
N ALA A 182 43.45 20.91 -3.78
CA ALA A 182 42.91 19.67 -4.35
C ALA A 182 42.63 18.58 -3.29
N ASN A 183 43.18 18.72 -2.09
CA ASN A 183 42.97 17.84 -0.96
C ASN A 183 41.90 18.34 0.03
N SER A 184 41.26 19.48 -0.23
CA SER A 184 40.17 20.01 0.60
C SER A 184 38.91 19.14 0.53
N ASP A 185 38.61 18.45 1.64
CA ASP A 185 37.39 17.66 1.77
C ASP A 185 36.11 18.53 1.72
N ALA A 186 36.22 19.82 2.09
CA ALA A 186 35.11 20.77 2.00
C ALA A 186 34.73 21.11 0.56
N LEU A 187 35.74 21.32 -0.31
CA LEU A 187 35.51 21.64 -1.71
C LEU A 187 35.09 20.40 -2.52
N LYS A 188 35.52 19.19 -2.11
CA LYS A 188 35.03 17.92 -2.66
C LYS A 188 33.52 17.76 -2.41
N LEU A 189 33.09 17.79 -1.14
CA LEU A 189 31.66 17.71 -0.80
C LEU A 189 30.85 18.86 -1.42
N ALA A 190 31.40 20.08 -1.50
CA ALA A 190 30.73 21.18 -2.19
C ALA A 190 30.54 20.91 -3.69
N LYS A 191 31.54 20.37 -4.39
CA LYS A 191 31.45 20.03 -5.83
C LYS A 191 30.52 18.85 -6.11
N GLU A 192 30.30 17.95 -5.16
CA GLU A 192 29.30 16.86 -5.27
C GLU A 192 27.86 17.40 -5.36
N VAL A 193 27.55 18.48 -4.63
CA VAL A 193 26.18 19.06 -4.53
C VAL A 193 26.00 20.42 -5.20
N ASP A 194 27.09 21.07 -5.62
CA ASP A 194 27.15 22.33 -6.35
C ASP A 194 28.31 22.29 -7.39
N PRO A 195 28.21 21.44 -8.44
CA PRO A 195 29.31 21.27 -9.41
C PRO A 195 29.75 22.57 -10.08
N GLN A 196 28.80 23.48 -10.33
CA GLN A 196 29.03 24.79 -10.94
C GLN A 196 29.49 25.88 -9.95
N GLY A 197 29.58 25.58 -8.66
CA GLY A 197 30.04 26.53 -7.63
C GLY A 197 29.14 27.78 -7.49
N LEU A 198 27.84 27.65 -7.75
CA LEU A 198 26.87 28.76 -7.76
C LEU A 198 26.51 29.26 -6.36
N ARG A 199 26.55 28.39 -5.35
CA ARG A 199 26.14 28.63 -3.96
C ARG A 199 27.26 28.37 -2.94
N THR A 200 28.43 27.97 -3.43
CA THR A 200 29.65 27.77 -2.65
C THR A 200 30.49 29.05 -2.54
N ILE A 201 30.94 29.36 -1.33
CA ILE A 201 31.85 30.46 -0.97
C ILE A 201 33.10 29.85 -0.35
N GLY A 202 34.28 30.12 -0.92
CA GLY A 202 35.55 29.63 -0.39
C GLY A 202 36.08 30.51 0.73
N VAL A 203 36.52 29.91 1.84
CA VAL A 203 37.24 30.60 2.92
C VAL A 203 38.59 29.94 3.14
N ILE A 204 39.65 30.74 3.02
CA ILE A 204 41.03 30.28 3.18
C ILE A 204 41.55 30.77 4.55
N THR A 205 41.79 29.85 5.48
CA THR A 205 42.28 30.15 6.84
C THR A 205 43.80 29.91 6.94
N LYS A 206 44.45 30.29 8.05
CA LYS A 206 45.86 29.96 8.34
C LYS A 206 46.89 30.44 7.29
N LEU A 207 46.60 31.56 6.62
CA LEU A 207 47.52 32.19 5.64
C LEU A 207 48.85 32.65 6.27
N ASP A 208 48.86 32.83 7.59
CA ASP A 208 50.00 33.15 8.44
C ASP A 208 50.89 31.94 8.79
N LEU A 209 50.45 30.72 8.47
CA LEU A 209 51.14 29.45 8.75
C LEU A 209 51.56 28.72 7.46
N MET A 210 51.71 29.45 6.35
CA MET A 210 52.28 28.94 5.10
C MET A 210 53.81 28.92 5.18
N ASP A 211 54.44 28.00 4.46
CA ASP A 211 55.91 27.88 4.41
C ASP A 211 56.54 29.12 3.74
N GLU A 212 57.67 29.60 4.28
CA GLU A 212 58.35 30.78 3.74
C GLU A 212 58.71 30.60 2.25
N GLY A 213 58.28 31.54 1.41
CA GLY A 213 58.42 31.48 -0.04
C GLY A 213 57.22 30.88 -0.79
N THR A 214 56.18 30.42 -0.09
CA THR A 214 54.90 30.01 -0.68
C THR A 214 53.81 31.04 -0.39
N ASP A 215 52.78 31.12 -1.25
CA ASP A 215 51.58 31.92 -1.01
C ASP A 215 50.34 31.28 -1.67
N ALA A 216 49.15 31.67 -1.19
CA ALA A 216 47.86 31.21 -1.70
C ALA A 216 47.26 32.17 -2.73
N ARG A 217 48.06 32.99 -3.42
CA ARG A 217 47.57 34.09 -4.27
C ARG A 217 46.69 33.60 -5.41
N ASP A 218 47.07 32.54 -6.12
CA ASP A 218 46.26 32.03 -7.25
C ASP A 218 44.93 31.39 -6.80
N ILE A 219 44.83 30.99 -5.53
CA ILE A 219 43.58 30.57 -4.89
C ILE A 219 42.71 31.82 -4.63
N LEU A 220 43.27 32.84 -3.97
CA LEU A 220 42.56 34.07 -3.62
C LEU A 220 42.22 34.96 -4.83
N GLU A 221 42.97 34.85 -5.94
CA GLU A 221 42.64 35.45 -7.24
C GLU A 221 41.62 34.61 -8.04
N ASN A 222 41.08 33.52 -7.46
CA ASN A 222 40.05 32.65 -8.03
C ASN A 222 40.47 31.95 -9.35
N LYS A 223 41.77 31.67 -9.53
CA LYS A 223 42.32 31.06 -10.75
C LYS A 223 42.44 29.54 -10.68
N LEU A 224 42.84 28.99 -9.52
CA LEU A 224 43.19 27.57 -9.40
C LEU A 224 41.97 26.64 -9.46
N LEU A 225 40.92 26.95 -8.69
CA LEU A 225 39.64 26.24 -8.71
C LEU A 225 38.52 27.28 -8.66
N PRO A 226 38.00 27.77 -9.80
CA PRO A 226 37.08 28.89 -9.80
C PRO A 226 35.76 28.59 -9.07
N LEU A 227 35.35 29.52 -8.19
CA LEU A 227 34.02 29.56 -7.58
C LEU A 227 33.29 30.84 -8.01
N ARG A 228 31.97 30.78 -8.24
CA ARG A 228 31.19 31.95 -8.68
C ARG A 228 31.13 33.06 -7.64
N ARG A 229 31.25 32.70 -6.35
CA ARG A 229 31.30 33.65 -5.21
C ARG A 229 32.72 33.91 -4.70
N GLY A 230 33.73 33.34 -5.35
CA GLY A 230 35.15 33.55 -5.07
C GLY A 230 35.66 32.97 -3.74
N TYR A 231 36.87 33.39 -3.37
CA TYR A 231 37.55 33.04 -2.13
C TYR A 231 37.83 34.27 -1.27
N ILE A 232 37.74 34.11 0.05
CA ILE A 232 38.09 35.13 1.02
C ILE A 232 39.09 34.54 2.02
N GLY A 233 40.26 35.16 2.10
CA GLY A 233 41.31 34.82 3.07
C GLY A 233 41.02 35.43 4.44
N VAL A 234 41.26 34.68 5.52
CA VAL A 234 41.12 35.14 6.90
C VAL A 234 42.31 34.66 7.76
N VAL A 235 42.69 35.49 8.73
CA VAL A 235 43.76 35.16 9.70
C VAL A 235 43.16 35.15 11.10
N ASN A 236 43.17 33.97 11.71
CA ASN A 236 42.54 33.72 13.00
C ASN A 236 43.54 33.91 14.15
N ARG A 237 43.05 33.99 15.39
CA ARG A 237 43.91 33.90 16.58
C ARG A 237 44.58 32.52 16.61
N SER A 238 45.89 32.49 16.81
CA SER A 238 46.64 31.25 17.03
C SER A 238 46.28 30.61 18.38
N GLN A 239 46.61 29.34 18.59
CA GLN A 239 46.37 28.66 19.87
C GLN A 239 47.02 29.42 21.06
N LYS A 240 48.25 29.94 20.85
CA LYS A 240 48.96 30.79 21.80
C LYS A 240 48.26 32.13 22.06
N ASP A 241 47.64 32.72 21.04
CA ASP A 241 46.85 33.94 21.20
C ASP A 241 45.56 33.69 22.02
N ILE A 242 44.95 32.51 21.86
CA ILE A 242 43.73 32.10 22.59
C ILE A 242 44.08 31.85 24.06
N GLU A 243 45.14 31.09 24.34
CA GLU A 243 45.65 30.86 25.71
C GLU A 243 46.09 32.17 26.38
N GLY A 244 46.71 33.07 25.63
CA GLY A 244 47.04 34.43 26.07
C GLY A 244 45.85 35.40 26.16
N LYS A 245 44.61 34.93 25.95
CA LYS A 245 43.36 35.73 25.95
C LYS A 245 43.45 37.01 25.11
N LYS A 246 44.07 36.94 23.94
CA LYS A 246 44.20 38.07 23.01
C LYS A 246 42.82 38.56 22.59
N ASP A 247 42.59 39.85 22.84
CA ASP A 247 41.36 40.54 22.48
C ASP A 247 41.06 40.45 20.97
N ILE A 248 39.77 40.34 20.63
CA ILE A 248 39.35 40.19 19.24
C ILE A 248 39.63 41.44 18.40
N ARG A 249 39.54 42.65 18.96
CA ARG A 249 39.83 43.87 18.20
C ARG A 249 41.32 43.95 17.88
N ALA A 250 42.17 43.52 18.80
CA ALA A 250 43.60 43.34 18.54
C ALA A 250 43.88 42.25 17.48
N ALA A 251 43.09 41.17 17.44
CA ALA A 251 43.19 40.14 16.41
C ALA A 251 42.78 40.66 15.01
N LEU A 252 41.65 41.37 14.90
CA LEU A 252 41.18 41.99 13.64
C LEU A 252 42.17 43.07 13.14
N ALA A 253 42.78 43.84 14.05
CA ALA A 253 43.83 44.79 13.70
C ALA A 253 45.10 44.07 13.20
N ALA A 254 45.47 42.93 13.79
CA ALA A 254 46.59 42.11 13.33
C ALA A 254 46.31 41.46 11.96
N GLU A 255 45.10 40.94 11.73
CA GLU A 255 44.65 40.42 10.43
C GLU A 255 44.74 41.50 9.34
N ARG A 256 44.20 42.71 9.61
CA ARG A 256 44.29 43.83 8.66
C ARG A 256 45.74 44.26 8.42
N LYS A 257 46.60 44.26 9.45
CA LYS A 257 48.03 44.54 9.30
C LYS A 257 48.70 43.51 8.41
N PHE A 258 48.45 42.20 8.62
CA PHE A 258 48.98 41.11 7.81
C PHE A 258 48.69 41.32 6.32
N PHE A 259 47.42 41.49 5.94
CA PHE A 259 47.06 41.67 4.53
C PHE A 259 47.65 42.93 3.89
N LEU A 260 47.85 44.02 4.64
CA LEU A 260 48.47 45.24 4.14
C LEU A 260 50.01 45.15 4.03
N SER A 261 50.65 44.35 4.88
CA SER A 261 52.12 44.16 4.87
C SER A 261 52.59 43.02 3.96
N HIS A 262 51.76 42.00 3.72
CA HIS A 262 52.17 40.83 2.94
C HIS A 262 52.29 41.15 1.43
N PRO A 263 53.46 40.99 0.80
CA PRO A 263 53.68 41.40 -0.59
C PRO A 263 52.69 40.78 -1.59
N ALA A 264 52.36 39.50 -1.42
CA ALA A 264 51.46 38.76 -2.33
C ALA A 264 49.98 39.12 -2.20
N TYR A 265 49.55 39.75 -1.09
CA TYR A 265 48.12 40.01 -0.79
C TYR A 265 47.76 41.49 -0.70
N ARG A 266 48.75 42.40 -0.69
CA ARG A 266 48.57 43.84 -0.50
C ARG A 266 47.57 44.49 -1.46
N HIS A 267 47.53 44.06 -2.72
CA HIS A 267 46.61 44.58 -3.75
C HIS A 267 45.16 44.09 -3.61
N MET A 268 44.92 43.09 -2.76
CA MET A 268 43.60 42.50 -2.51
C MET A 268 43.13 42.65 -1.06
N ALA A 269 43.90 43.33 -0.19
CA ALA A 269 43.63 43.45 1.25
C ALA A 269 42.23 43.97 1.62
N ASP A 270 41.56 44.74 0.74
CA ASP A 270 40.19 45.24 0.94
C ASP A 270 39.08 44.22 0.62
N ARG A 271 39.45 43.10 -0.02
CA ARG A 271 38.60 41.93 -0.29
C ARG A 271 38.89 40.75 0.64
N MET A 272 39.72 40.97 1.66
CA MET A 272 40.21 39.93 2.57
C MET A 272 39.90 40.30 4.03
N GLY A 273 40.01 39.30 4.91
CA GLY A 273 39.78 39.41 6.34
C GLY A 273 38.34 39.18 6.77
N THR A 274 38.19 38.88 8.06
CA THR A 274 36.91 38.58 8.73
C THR A 274 35.83 39.66 8.48
N PRO A 275 36.12 40.98 8.55
CA PRO A 275 35.08 42.00 8.33
C PRO A 275 34.55 42.01 6.89
N HIS A 276 35.41 41.70 5.90
CA HIS A 276 34.97 41.56 4.51
C HIS A 276 34.11 40.30 4.35
N LEU A 277 34.53 39.18 4.96
CA LEU A 277 33.77 37.93 4.95
C LEU A 277 32.37 38.11 5.54
N GLN A 278 32.24 38.70 6.74
CA GLN A 278 30.95 38.90 7.40
C GLN A 278 29.99 39.76 6.55
N LYS A 279 30.49 40.83 5.93
CA LYS A 279 29.71 41.68 5.01
C LYS A 279 29.27 40.91 3.76
N THR A 280 30.17 40.15 3.16
CA THR A 280 29.86 39.35 1.96
C THR A 280 28.85 38.25 2.29
N LEU A 281 28.99 37.53 3.42
CA LEU A 281 28.01 36.51 3.83
C LEU A 281 26.62 37.10 4.08
N ASN A 282 26.52 38.24 4.74
CA ASN A 282 25.24 38.93 4.93
C ASN A 282 24.61 39.36 3.60
N GLN A 283 25.38 39.94 2.67
CA GLN A 283 24.87 40.31 1.34
C GLN A 283 24.44 39.08 0.52
N GLN A 284 25.25 38.03 0.49
CA GLN A 284 24.97 36.81 -0.27
C GLN A 284 23.75 36.06 0.28
N LEU A 285 23.63 35.94 1.61
CA LEU A 285 22.44 35.37 2.26
C LEU A 285 21.19 36.20 1.94
N THR A 286 21.29 37.53 2.00
CA THR A 286 20.15 38.41 1.72
C THR A 286 19.64 38.31 0.28
N ASN A 287 20.56 38.27 -0.70
CA ASN A 287 20.19 38.05 -2.10
C ASN A 287 19.59 36.65 -2.31
N HIS A 288 20.19 35.62 -1.70
CA HIS A 288 19.72 34.23 -1.79
C HIS A 288 18.34 34.03 -1.13
N ILE A 289 18.05 34.74 -0.03
CA ILE A 289 16.71 34.83 0.57
C ILE A 289 15.72 35.38 -0.45
N ARG A 290 16.02 36.53 -1.07
CA ARG A 290 15.14 37.14 -2.08
C ARG A 290 14.86 36.22 -3.27
N GLU A 291 15.88 35.53 -3.77
CA GLU A 291 15.77 34.60 -4.91
C GLU A 291 14.96 33.34 -4.55
N SER A 292 15.06 32.83 -3.32
CA SER A 292 14.38 31.61 -2.87
C SER A 292 12.92 31.83 -2.40
N LEU A 293 12.60 33.04 -1.91
CA LEU A 293 11.29 33.35 -1.33
C LEU A 293 10.07 33.09 -2.23
N PRO A 294 10.07 33.38 -3.55
CA PRO A 294 8.94 33.09 -4.43
C PRO A 294 8.63 31.59 -4.53
N ALA A 295 9.67 30.75 -4.61
CA ALA A 295 9.50 29.29 -4.64
C ALA A 295 8.97 28.75 -3.30
N LEU A 296 9.50 29.25 -2.18
CA LEU A 296 9.02 28.92 -0.84
C LEU A 296 7.54 29.31 -0.65
N ARG A 297 7.15 30.51 -1.10
CA ARG A 297 5.75 30.97 -1.09
C ARG A 297 4.83 30.03 -1.86
N SER A 298 5.22 29.62 -3.06
CA SER A 298 4.46 28.68 -3.88
C SER A 298 4.29 27.32 -3.20
N LYS A 299 5.38 26.76 -2.63
CA LYS A 299 5.37 25.51 -1.85
C LYS A 299 4.40 25.60 -0.65
N LEU A 300 4.48 26.68 0.12
CA LEU A 300 3.59 26.95 1.26
C LEU A 300 2.12 27.15 0.84
N GLN A 301 1.85 27.84 -0.26
CA GLN A 301 0.49 28.01 -0.80
C GLN A 301 -0.12 26.68 -1.26
N SER A 302 0.68 25.82 -1.90
CA SER A 302 0.25 24.48 -2.32
C SER A 302 -0.09 23.59 -1.11
N GLN A 303 0.78 23.57 -0.09
CA GLN A 303 0.53 22.85 1.16
C GLN A 303 -0.68 23.38 1.93
N LEU A 304 -0.85 24.71 1.97
CA LEU A 304 -2.04 25.32 2.58
C LEU A 304 -3.30 24.88 1.84
N LEU A 305 -3.32 24.91 0.50
CA LEU A 305 -4.48 24.54 -0.30
C LEU A 305 -4.88 23.07 -0.12
N SER A 306 -3.92 22.15 -0.03
CA SER A 306 -4.22 20.73 0.26
C SER A 306 -4.86 20.57 1.64
N LEU A 307 -4.31 21.25 2.64
CA LEU A 307 -4.86 21.25 4.00
C LEU A 307 -6.19 21.98 4.10
N GLU A 308 -6.46 23.00 3.28
CA GLU A 308 -7.74 23.71 3.32
C GLU A 308 -8.92 22.82 3.02
N LYS A 309 -8.78 21.83 2.13
CA LYS A 309 -9.86 20.87 1.84
C LYS A 309 -10.23 20.06 3.09
N GLU A 310 -9.24 19.51 3.77
CA GLU A 310 -9.44 18.69 4.98
C GLU A 310 -9.90 19.58 6.15
N VAL A 311 -9.25 20.73 6.35
CA VAL A 311 -9.55 21.68 7.42
C VAL A 311 -10.93 22.33 7.24
N GLU A 312 -11.46 22.53 6.04
CA GLU A 312 -12.83 23.03 5.83
C GLU A 312 -13.89 22.10 6.46
N GLU A 313 -13.65 20.78 6.46
CA GLU A 313 -14.48 19.83 7.17
C GLU A 313 -14.44 20.12 8.69
N TYR A 314 -13.29 20.48 9.24
CA TYR A 314 -13.10 20.78 10.67
C TYR A 314 -13.35 22.25 11.08
N LYS A 315 -13.40 23.25 10.18
CA LYS A 315 -13.66 24.66 10.54
C LYS A 315 -15.03 24.85 11.21
N ASN A 316 -16.00 24.04 10.81
CA ASN A 316 -17.33 23.99 11.42
C ASN A 316 -17.44 22.94 12.54
N PHE A 317 -16.31 22.50 13.12
CA PHE A 317 -16.29 21.49 14.17
C PHE A 317 -16.44 22.14 15.53
N ARG A 318 -17.64 22.06 16.09
CA ARG A 318 -17.86 22.16 17.54
C ARG A 318 -17.98 20.73 18.06
N PRO A 319 -17.09 20.27 18.97
CA PRO A 319 -17.15 18.91 19.52
C PRO A 319 -18.51 18.57 20.14
N ASP A 320 -19.24 19.59 20.61
CA ASP A 320 -20.50 19.48 21.33
C ASP A 320 -21.75 19.84 20.52
N ASP A 321 -21.68 20.03 19.19
CA ASP A 321 -22.89 20.26 18.37
C ASP A 321 -23.64 18.94 18.11
N PRO A 322 -24.82 18.70 18.72
CA PRO A 322 -25.53 17.43 18.55
C PRO A 322 -25.97 17.24 17.10
N THR A 323 -26.37 18.31 16.41
CA THR A 323 -26.82 18.31 15.01
C THR A 323 -25.76 17.72 14.09
N ARG A 324 -24.49 18.03 14.35
CA ARG A 324 -23.36 17.54 13.57
C ARG A 324 -23.04 16.07 13.89
N LYS A 325 -23.09 15.66 15.16
CA LYS A 325 -22.97 14.24 15.57
C LYS A 325 -24.06 13.38 14.93
N THR A 326 -25.32 13.83 14.98
CA THR A 326 -26.49 13.22 14.32
C THR A 326 -26.26 13.03 12.82
N LYS A 327 -25.77 14.07 12.11
CA LYS A 327 -25.48 14.00 10.67
C LYS A 327 -24.32 13.05 10.34
N ALA A 328 -23.23 13.10 11.12
CA ALA A 328 -22.08 12.23 10.93
C ALA A 328 -22.45 10.76 11.15
N LEU A 329 -23.20 10.45 12.23
CA LEU A 329 -23.75 9.13 12.50
C LEU A 329 -24.58 8.60 11.31
N LEU A 330 -25.50 9.41 10.79
CA LEU A 330 -26.31 9.07 9.62
C LEU A 330 -25.44 8.73 8.40
N GLN A 331 -24.45 9.57 8.08
CA GLN A 331 -23.57 9.37 6.93
C GLN A 331 -22.68 8.11 7.09
N MET A 332 -22.15 7.87 8.29
CA MET A 332 -21.35 6.68 8.60
C MET A 332 -22.16 5.38 8.48
N VAL A 333 -23.38 5.36 9.01
CA VAL A 333 -24.27 4.18 8.93
C VAL A 333 -24.75 3.94 7.48
N GLN A 334 -25.07 5.00 6.73
CA GLN A 334 -25.38 4.89 5.30
C GLN A 334 -24.20 4.33 4.49
N GLN A 335 -22.99 4.84 4.74
CA GLN A 335 -21.78 4.35 4.08
C GLN A 335 -21.47 2.89 4.43
N PHE A 336 -21.64 2.49 5.69
CA PHE A 336 -21.52 1.09 6.12
C PHE A 336 -22.49 0.16 5.38
N GLY A 337 -23.75 0.59 5.18
CA GLY A 337 -24.74 -0.16 4.39
C GLY A 337 -24.34 -0.31 2.92
N VAL A 338 -23.90 0.78 2.27
CA VAL A 338 -23.38 0.76 0.89
C VAL A 338 -22.15 -0.15 0.77
N ASP A 339 -21.24 -0.11 1.74
CA ASP A 339 -20.04 -0.96 1.73
C ASP A 339 -20.37 -2.45 1.93
N PHE A 340 -21.36 -2.77 2.77
CA PHE A 340 -21.89 -4.13 2.89
C PHE A 340 -22.50 -4.62 1.57
N GLU A 341 -23.38 -3.82 0.97
CA GLU A 341 -24.00 -4.12 -0.34
C GLU A 341 -22.92 -4.36 -1.41
N LYS A 342 -21.93 -3.47 -1.54
CA LYS A 342 -20.81 -3.62 -2.48
C LYS A 342 -20.01 -4.91 -2.28
N ARG A 343 -19.74 -5.31 -1.02
CA ARG A 343 -18.99 -6.56 -0.72
C ARG A 343 -19.82 -7.83 -0.94
N ILE A 344 -21.14 -7.78 -0.82
CA ILE A 344 -22.03 -8.93 -1.05
C ILE A 344 -22.38 -9.08 -2.54
N GLU A 345 -22.51 -7.98 -3.29
CA GLU A 345 -22.89 -8.01 -4.71
C GLU A 345 -21.69 -7.99 -5.67
N GLY A 346 -20.47 -7.71 -5.16
CA GLY A 346 -19.25 -7.65 -5.95
C GLY A 346 -19.01 -6.32 -6.68
N SER A 347 -19.73 -5.26 -6.29
CA SER A 347 -19.67 -3.91 -6.89
C SER A 347 -18.72 -2.95 -6.15
N GLY A 348 -17.64 -3.49 -5.57
CA GLY A 348 -16.62 -2.72 -4.83
C GLY A 348 -15.77 -1.80 -5.70
N ASP A 349 -15.37 -0.64 -5.15
CA ASP A 349 -14.50 0.32 -5.84
C ASP A 349 -13.04 -0.18 -5.98
N GLN A 350 -12.69 -1.20 -5.20
CA GLN A 350 -11.41 -1.91 -5.23
C GLN A 350 -11.72 -3.42 -5.25
N VAL A 351 -11.10 -4.14 -6.17
CA VAL A 351 -11.24 -5.59 -6.33
C VAL A 351 -9.99 -6.26 -5.78
N ASP A 352 -10.16 -7.14 -4.80
CA ASP A 352 -9.09 -8.00 -4.29
C ASP A 352 -8.75 -9.06 -5.36
N THR A 353 -7.49 -9.11 -5.77
CA THR A 353 -6.99 -10.03 -6.80
C THR A 353 -6.27 -11.25 -6.23
N LEU A 354 -6.14 -11.35 -4.90
CA LEU A 354 -5.42 -12.42 -4.22
C LEU A 354 -6.37 -13.42 -3.56
N GLU A 355 -7.46 -12.96 -2.94
CA GLU A 355 -8.38 -13.82 -2.19
C GLU A 355 -9.87 -13.64 -2.55
N LEU A 356 -10.60 -14.76 -2.63
CA LEU A 356 -12.07 -14.72 -2.73
C LEU A 356 -12.67 -14.26 -1.40
N SER A 357 -13.51 -13.22 -1.46
CA SER A 357 -14.17 -12.64 -0.28
C SER A 357 -15.63 -12.25 -0.54
N GLY A 358 -16.42 -12.16 0.53
CA GLY A 358 -17.81 -11.70 0.51
C GLY A 358 -18.69 -12.51 -0.43
N GLY A 359 -19.39 -11.82 -1.33
CA GLY A 359 -20.32 -12.44 -2.29
C GLY A 359 -19.72 -13.57 -3.11
N ALA A 360 -18.47 -13.44 -3.55
CA ALA A 360 -17.78 -14.46 -4.35
C ALA A 360 -17.51 -15.74 -3.53
N ARG A 361 -17.20 -15.59 -2.24
CA ARG A 361 -16.98 -16.71 -1.33
C ARG A 361 -18.27 -17.40 -0.92
N ILE A 362 -19.36 -16.63 -0.73
CA ILE A 362 -20.72 -17.16 -0.56
C ILE A 362 -21.17 -17.95 -1.80
N ASN A 363 -20.91 -17.44 -3.00
CA ASN A 363 -21.20 -18.13 -4.26
C ASN A 363 -20.48 -19.49 -4.33
N ARG A 364 -19.18 -19.53 -3.98
CA ARG A 364 -18.38 -20.76 -3.88
C ARG A 364 -18.96 -21.75 -2.85
N ILE A 365 -19.44 -21.27 -1.70
CA ILE A 365 -20.11 -22.11 -0.70
C ILE A 365 -21.36 -22.78 -1.30
N PHE A 366 -22.23 -22.02 -1.98
CA PHE A 366 -23.47 -22.52 -2.56
C PHE A 366 -23.27 -23.46 -3.76
N HIS A 367 -22.31 -23.19 -4.64
CA HIS A 367 -22.23 -23.85 -5.94
C HIS A 367 -21.06 -24.84 -6.09
N GLU A 368 -20.05 -24.79 -5.22
CA GLU A 368 -18.97 -25.79 -5.17
C GLU A 368 -19.04 -26.60 -3.88
N ARG A 369 -19.00 -25.95 -2.71
CA ARG A 369 -18.82 -26.66 -1.44
C ARG A 369 -20.05 -27.45 -1.01
N PHE A 370 -21.24 -26.86 -1.08
CA PHE A 370 -22.47 -27.55 -0.67
C PHE A 370 -22.79 -28.77 -1.55
N PRO A 371 -22.74 -28.69 -2.90
CA PRO A 371 -22.85 -29.88 -3.76
C PRO A 371 -21.80 -30.95 -3.46
N PHE A 372 -20.56 -30.58 -3.14
CA PHE A 372 -19.52 -31.52 -2.74
C PHE A 372 -19.85 -32.25 -1.43
N GLU A 373 -20.33 -31.55 -0.39
CA GLU A 373 -20.72 -32.19 0.87
C GLU A 373 -21.93 -33.14 0.68
N LEU A 374 -22.86 -32.82 -0.23
CA LEU A 374 -23.96 -33.73 -0.59
C LEU A 374 -23.47 -35.02 -1.26
N VAL A 375 -22.53 -34.92 -2.22
CA VAL A 375 -21.95 -36.08 -2.92
C VAL A 375 -21.03 -36.88 -1.99
N LYS A 376 -20.32 -36.22 -1.05
CA LYS A 376 -19.46 -36.91 -0.07
C LYS A 376 -20.23 -37.88 0.83
N MET A 377 -21.54 -37.69 1.00
CA MET A 377 -22.41 -38.64 1.72
C MET A 377 -22.80 -39.89 0.91
N GLU A 378 -22.34 -40.04 -0.33
CA GLU A 378 -22.72 -41.17 -1.19
C GLU A 378 -22.43 -42.54 -0.56
N PHE A 379 -23.48 -43.34 -0.56
CA PHE A 379 -23.64 -44.51 0.27
C PHE A 379 -22.59 -45.59 -0.03
N ASP A 380 -22.26 -46.44 0.94
CA ASP A 380 -21.70 -47.73 0.55
C ASP A 380 -22.79 -48.53 -0.17
N GLU A 381 -22.50 -48.84 -1.43
CA GLU A 381 -23.35 -49.65 -2.31
C GLU A 381 -23.61 -51.06 -1.75
N LYS A 382 -22.70 -51.59 -0.92
CA LYS A 382 -22.92 -52.86 -0.20
C LYS A 382 -23.91 -52.66 0.95
N ASP A 383 -23.70 -51.63 1.78
CA ASP A 383 -24.61 -51.28 2.87
C ASP A 383 -26.02 -50.96 2.37
N LEU A 384 -26.16 -50.17 1.30
CA LEU A 384 -27.47 -49.84 0.73
C LEU A 384 -28.23 -51.10 0.26
N ARG A 385 -27.56 -52.01 -0.45
CA ARG A 385 -28.16 -53.30 -0.85
C ARG A 385 -28.50 -54.19 0.36
N ARG A 386 -27.66 -54.18 1.42
CA ARG A 386 -27.95 -54.86 2.69
C ARG A 386 -29.18 -54.27 3.40
N GLU A 387 -29.28 -52.95 3.47
CA GLU A 387 -30.42 -52.24 4.06
C GLU A 387 -31.72 -52.50 3.29
N ILE A 388 -31.69 -52.46 1.96
CA ILE A 388 -32.83 -52.82 1.12
C ILE A 388 -33.24 -54.29 1.36
N SER A 389 -32.28 -55.22 1.44
CA SER A 389 -32.55 -56.64 1.73
C SER A 389 -33.23 -56.82 3.09
N TYR A 390 -32.76 -56.14 4.14
CA TYR A 390 -33.42 -56.15 5.45
C TYR A 390 -34.80 -55.48 5.43
N ALA A 391 -34.97 -54.36 4.74
CA ALA A 391 -36.27 -53.69 4.60
C ALA A 391 -37.30 -54.63 3.95
N ILE A 392 -36.94 -55.25 2.81
CA ILE A 392 -37.77 -56.24 2.14
C ILE A 392 -38.13 -57.40 3.10
N LYS A 393 -37.15 -58.01 3.77
CA LYS A 393 -37.39 -59.14 4.70
C LYS A 393 -38.28 -58.75 5.89
N ASN A 394 -38.09 -57.56 6.45
CA ASN A 394 -38.86 -57.08 7.60
C ASN A 394 -40.31 -56.73 7.24
N ILE A 395 -40.56 -56.18 6.04
CA ILE A 395 -41.92 -55.88 5.56
C ILE A 395 -42.69 -57.17 5.23
N HIS A 396 -42.01 -58.19 4.70
CA HIS A 396 -42.55 -59.53 4.53
C HIS A 396 -42.93 -60.21 5.86
N GLY A 397 -42.06 -60.07 6.88
CA GLY A 397 -42.23 -60.70 8.18
C GLY A 397 -42.40 -62.22 8.05
N VAL A 398 -43.48 -62.76 8.61
CA VAL A 398 -43.79 -64.20 8.58
C VAL A 398 -44.50 -64.67 7.30
N ARG A 399 -44.67 -63.81 6.28
CA ARG A 399 -45.41 -64.12 5.04
C ARG A 399 -44.50 -64.11 3.81
N THR A 400 -44.62 -65.11 2.94
CA THR A 400 -44.07 -65.08 1.58
C THR A 400 -44.88 -64.10 0.74
N GLY A 401 -44.32 -62.93 0.43
CA GLY A 401 -45.02 -61.83 -0.21
C GLY A 401 -44.88 -61.84 -1.72
N LEU A 402 -45.98 -61.58 -2.41
CA LEU A 402 -46.02 -61.41 -3.86
C LEU A 402 -45.76 -59.94 -4.27
N PHE A 403 -45.97 -58.98 -3.36
CA PHE A 403 -45.86 -57.54 -3.62
C PHE A 403 -45.25 -56.82 -2.40
N THR A 404 -44.06 -56.25 -2.58
CA THR A 404 -43.26 -55.58 -1.52
C THR A 404 -42.39 -54.38 -1.99
N PRO A 405 -42.26 -53.98 -3.28
CA PRO A 405 -41.39 -52.86 -3.66
C PRO A 405 -41.65 -51.54 -2.92
N ASP A 406 -42.91 -51.14 -2.76
CA ASP A 406 -43.27 -49.74 -2.47
C ASP A 406 -42.86 -49.31 -1.05
N MET A 407 -43.22 -50.08 -0.02
CA MET A 407 -42.88 -49.78 1.38
C MET A 407 -41.37 -49.84 1.64
N ALA A 408 -40.66 -50.75 0.95
CA ALA A 408 -39.21 -50.89 1.08
C ALA A 408 -38.48 -49.73 0.38
N PHE A 409 -38.96 -49.31 -0.80
CA PHE A 409 -38.51 -48.09 -1.47
C PHE A 409 -38.75 -46.84 -0.60
N GLU A 410 -39.96 -46.67 -0.07
CA GLU A 410 -40.33 -45.53 0.78
C GLU A 410 -39.45 -45.45 2.04
N ALA A 411 -39.28 -46.55 2.76
CA ALA A 411 -38.47 -46.59 3.97
C ALA A 411 -37.00 -46.20 3.72
N ILE A 412 -36.42 -46.69 2.62
CA ILE A 412 -35.03 -46.41 2.25
C ILE A 412 -34.87 -44.97 1.76
N VAL A 413 -35.78 -44.46 0.92
CA VAL A 413 -35.78 -43.05 0.48
C VAL A 413 -35.88 -42.10 1.68
N LYS A 414 -36.86 -42.29 2.59
CA LYS A 414 -37.00 -41.46 3.79
C LYS A 414 -35.74 -41.47 4.64
N LYS A 415 -35.07 -42.62 4.77
CA LYS A 415 -33.78 -42.74 5.48
C LYS A 415 -32.65 -41.96 4.80
N GLN A 416 -32.61 -41.88 3.47
CA GLN A 416 -31.60 -41.05 2.78
C GLN A 416 -31.91 -39.55 2.89
N ILE A 417 -33.19 -39.14 2.82
CA ILE A 417 -33.58 -37.72 2.94
C ILE A 417 -33.16 -37.14 4.29
N VAL A 418 -33.30 -37.89 5.39
CA VAL A 418 -32.87 -37.43 6.74
C VAL A 418 -31.38 -37.06 6.80
N LYS A 419 -30.51 -37.72 6.03
CA LYS A 419 -29.06 -37.42 6.01
C LYS A 419 -28.75 -36.05 5.40
N LEU A 420 -29.65 -35.48 4.60
CA LEU A 420 -29.48 -34.16 3.99
C LEU A 420 -29.51 -33.00 5.01
N LYS A 421 -29.95 -33.26 6.26
CA LYS A 421 -30.02 -32.25 7.33
C LYS A 421 -28.64 -31.68 7.68
N GLU A 422 -27.66 -32.55 7.94
CA GLU A 422 -26.31 -32.14 8.38
C GLU A 422 -25.58 -31.23 7.37
N PRO A 423 -25.39 -31.59 6.08
CA PRO A 423 -24.71 -30.71 5.13
C PRO A 423 -25.49 -29.42 4.83
N SER A 424 -26.82 -29.45 4.93
CA SER A 424 -27.65 -28.26 4.74
C SER A 424 -27.48 -27.27 5.90
N LEU A 425 -27.44 -27.75 7.15
CA LEU A 425 -27.11 -26.91 8.31
C LEU A 425 -25.68 -26.36 8.23
N LYS A 426 -24.70 -27.20 7.85
CA LYS A 426 -23.30 -26.81 7.66
C LYS A 426 -23.13 -25.74 6.57
N CYS A 427 -23.97 -25.75 5.54
CA CYS A 427 -24.02 -24.70 4.52
C CYS A 427 -24.41 -23.34 5.12
N VAL A 428 -25.39 -23.32 6.04
CA VAL A 428 -25.76 -22.10 6.79
C VAL A 428 -24.58 -21.59 7.61
N ASP A 429 -23.90 -22.47 8.36
CA ASP A 429 -22.79 -22.10 9.25
C ASP A 429 -21.63 -21.43 8.48
N LEU A 430 -21.30 -21.97 7.30
CA LEU A 430 -20.27 -21.41 6.41
C LEU A 430 -20.66 -20.00 5.90
N VAL A 431 -21.94 -19.77 5.58
CA VAL A 431 -22.42 -18.45 5.15
C VAL A 431 -22.45 -17.45 6.31
N VAL A 432 -22.86 -17.86 7.51
CA VAL A 432 -22.82 -17.00 8.72
C VAL A 432 -21.39 -16.55 9.02
N SER A 433 -20.41 -17.46 8.92
CA SER A 433 -18.99 -17.14 9.12
C SER A 433 -18.45 -16.12 8.10
N GLU A 434 -18.83 -16.26 6.82
CA GLU A 434 -18.45 -15.28 5.79
C GLU A 434 -19.14 -13.93 6.00
N LEU A 435 -20.44 -13.91 6.35
CA LEU A 435 -21.16 -12.67 6.67
C LEU A 435 -20.53 -11.93 7.85
N ALA A 436 -20.18 -12.62 8.93
CA ALA A 436 -19.48 -12.01 10.07
C ALA A 436 -18.14 -11.38 9.65
N THR A 437 -17.40 -12.04 8.75
CA THR A 437 -16.15 -11.53 8.19
C THR A 437 -16.37 -10.26 7.34
N VAL A 438 -17.44 -10.22 6.54
CA VAL A 438 -17.84 -9.02 5.76
C VAL A 438 -18.20 -7.85 6.69
N ILE A 439 -19.00 -8.09 7.73
CA ILE A 439 -19.39 -7.05 8.71
C ILE A 439 -18.16 -6.42 9.35
N LYS A 440 -17.21 -7.23 9.84
CA LYS A 440 -15.96 -6.74 10.44
C LYS A 440 -15.14 -5.89 9.46
N LYS A 441 -14.97 -6.36 8.21
CA LYS A 441 -14.28 -5.63 7.12
C LYS A 441 -15.02 -4.35 6.67
N CYS A 442 -16.30 -4.18 6.94
CA CYS A 442 -17.02 -2.92 6.74
C CYS A 442 -16.86 -1.98 7.94
N ALA A 443 -16.92 -2.53 9.16
CA ALA A 443 -16.81 -1.78 10.41
C ALA A 443 -15.43 -1.12 10.62
N GLU A 444 -14.38 -1.62 9.97
CA GLU A 444 -13.04 -0.99 9.97
C GLU A 444 -13.03 0.48 9.52
N LYS A 445 -13.91 0.88 8.59
CA LYS A 445 -14.06 2.30 8.17
C LYS A 445 -14.69 3.19 9.24
N LEU A 446 -15.28 2.61 10.28
CA LEU A 446 -15.84 3.32 11.45
C LEU A 446 -14.80 3.53 12.56
N SER A 447 -13.53 3.16 12.34
CA SER A 447 -12.44 3.24 13.33
C SER A 447 -12.19 4.63 13.93
N SER A 448 -12.59 5.71 13.27
CA SER A 448 -12.58 7.07 13.83
C SER A 448 -13.48 7.24 15.06
N TYR A 449 -14.50 6.40 15.20
CA TYR A 449 -15.47 6.38 16.30
C TYR A 449 -15.56 4.96 16.90
N PRO A 450 -14.65 4.59 17.83
CA PRO A 450 -14.50 3.20 18.27
C PRO A 450 -15.78 2.57 18.83
N ARG A 451 -16.57 3.33 19.61
CA ARG A 451 -17.84 2.83 20.17
C ARG A 451 -18.93 2.66 19.12
N LEU A 452 -19.02 3.55 18.12
CA LEU A 452 -19.91 3.36 16.98
C LEU A 452 -19.56 2.07 16.23
N ARG A 453 -18.27 1.81 16.01
CA ARG A 453 -17.79 0.57 15.38
C ARG A 453 -18.23 -0.66 16.17
N GLU A 454 -17.89 -0.72 17.46
CA GLU A 454 -18.20 -1.85 18.34
C GLU A 454 -19.70 -2.12 18.40
N GLU A 455 -20.51 -1.09 18.60
CA GLU A 455 -21.96 -1.23 18.73
C GLU A 455 -22.63 -1.60 17.39
N THR A 456 -22.13 -1.08 16.26
CA THR A 456 -22.58 -1.50 14.92
C THR A 456 -22.25 -2.97 14.66
N GLU A 457 -21.02 -3.39 14.93
CA GLU A 457 -20.58 -4.79 14.77
C GLU A 457 -21.40 -5.73 15.68
N ARG A 458 -21.64 -5.32 16.93
CA ARG A 458 -22.44 -6.08 17.91
C ARG A 458 -23.89 -6.23 17.48
N ILE A 459 -24.56 -5.14 17.09
CA ILE A 459 -25.99 -5.15 16.70
C ILE A 459 -26.18 -6.05 15.46
N VAL A 460 -25.39 -5.84 14.41
CA VAL A 460 -25.56 -6.59 13.15
C VAL A 460 -25.16 -8.07 13.32
N THR A 461 -24.12 -8.37 14.08
CA THR A 461 -23.75 -9.78 14.38
C THR A 461 -24.82 -10.48 15.20
N THR A 462 -25.46 -9.78 16.15
CA THR A 462 -26.60 -10.32 16.91
C THR A 462 -27.79 -10.61 15.99
N TYR A 463 -28.09 -9.71 15.06
CA TYR A 463 -29.15 -9.91 14.07
C TYR A 463 -28.87 -11.14 13.18
N ILE A 464 -27.65 -11.29 12.67
CA ILE A 464 -27.25 -12.45 11.86
C ILE A 464 -27.46 -13.76 12.62
N ARG A 465 -27.17 -13.81 13.93
CA ARG A 465 -27.42 -15.00 14.78
C ARG A 465 -28.91 -15.30 14.99
N GLU A 466 -29.78 -14.29 15.06
CA GLU A 466 -31.23 -14.51 15.07
C GLU A 466 -31.71 -15.07 13.72
N ARG A 467 -31.18 -14.55 12.61
CA ARG A 467 -31.48 -15.02 11.26
C ARG A 467 -30.95 -16.43 11.01
N GLU A 468 -29.82 -16.81 11.60
CA GLU A 468 -29.26 -18.16 11.58
C GLU A 468 -30.27 -19.18 12.10
N GLY A 469 -30.76 -19.00 13.34
CA GLY A 469 -31.74 -19.92 13.94
C GLY A 469 -32.98 -20.12 13.05
N ARG A 470 -33.61 -19.02 12.64
CA ARG A 470 -34.78 -19.05 11.74
C ARG A 470 -34.50 -19.70 10.39
N THR A 471 -33.30 -19.55 9.84
CA THR A 471 -32.92 -20.15 8.55
C THR A 471 -32.67 -21.65 8.71
N LYS A 472 -32.06 -22.09 9.82
CA LYS A 472 -31.90 -23.50 10.17
C LYS A 472 -33.25 -24.19 10.37
N ASP A 473 -34.17 -23.58 11.11
CA ASP A 473 -35.53 -24.10 11.30
C ASP A 473 -36.28 -24.29 9.97
N GLN A 474 -36.21 -23.28 9.08
CA GLN A 474 -36.83 -23.38 7.75
C GLN A 474 -36.20 -24.48 6.89
N ILE A 475 -34.88 -24.66 6.94
CA ILE A 475 -34.17 -25.71 6.19
C ILE A 475 -34.54 -27.10 6.70
N LEU A 476 -34.66 -27.28 8.02
CA LEU A 476 -35.15 -28.53 8.59
C LEU A 476 -36.59 -28.82 8.16
N LEU A 477 -37.47 -27.82 8.19
CA LEU A 477 -38.84 -27.94 7.69
C LEU A 477 -38.91 -28.32 6.21
N LEU A 478 -38.06 -27.75 5.35
CA LEU A 478 -38.00 -28.11 3.93
C LEU A 478 -37.61 -29.58 3.72
N ILE A 479 -36.66 -30.09 4.51
CA ILE A 479 -36.27 -31.51 4.45
C ILE A 479 -37.35 -32.41 5.03
N ASP A 480 -38.07 -31.98 6.07
CA ASP A 480 -39.22 -32.70 6.61
C ASP A 480 -40.40 -32.74 5.63
N ILE A 481 -40.59 -31.71 4.79
CA ILE A 481 -41.54 -31.71 3.68
C ILE A 481 -41.17 -32.77 2.64
N GLU A 482 -39.92 -32.80 2.17
CA GLU A 482 -39.43 -33.83 1.24
C GLU A 482 -39.54 -35.26 1.84
N GLN A 483 -39.39 -35.40 3.17
CA GLN A 483 -39.60 -36.66 3.88
C GLN A 483 -41.09 -37.03 4.02
N SER A 484 -42.00 -36.06 4.01
CA SER A 484 -43.43 -36.30 4.28
C SER A 484 -44.16 -37.06 3.16
N TYR A 485 -43.79 -36.81 1.90
CA TYR A 485 -44.45 -37.37 0.72
C TYR A 485 -43.46 -37.68 -0.41
N ILE A 486 -43.53 -38.91 -0.94
CA ILE A 486 -42.70 -39.35 -2.06
C ILE A 486 -43.52 -39.27 -3.35
N ASN A 487 -43.17 -38.33 -4.23
CA ASN A 487 -43.89 -38.11 -5.48
C ASN A 487 -43.38 -39.03 -6.60
N THR A 488 -43.92 -40.24 -6.70
CA THR A 488 -43.61 -41.19 -7.79
C THR A 488 -44.14 -40.78 -9.17
N ASN A 489 -44.86 -39.66 -9.28
CA ASN A 489 -45.34 -39.10 -10.54
C ASN A 489 -44.41 -37.99 -11.10
N HIS A 490 -43.26 -37.74 -10.47
CA HIS A 490 -42.29 -36.74 -10.93
C HIS A 490 -41.71 -37.13 -12.31
N GLU A 491 -41.60 -36.17 -13.24
CA GLU A 491 -41.20 -36.42 -14.65
C GLU A 491 -39.83 -37.10 -14.79
N ASP A 492 -38.83 -36.67 -13.99
CA ASP A 492 -37.49 -37.27 -13.97
C ASP A 492 -37.44 -38.67 -13.29
N PHE A 493 -38.54 -39.18 -12.71
CA PHE A 493 -38.54 -40.47 -12.00
C PHE A 493 -38.74 -41.65 -12.97
N ILE A 494 -37.80 -42.59 -12.98
CA ILE A 494 -37.79 -43.69 -13.97
C ILE A 494 -39.03 -44.61 -13.90
N GLY A 495 -39.67 -44.72 -12.73
CA GLY A 495 -40.80 -45.62 -12.50
C GLY A 495 -40.43 -47.12 -12.46
N PHE A 496 -41.30 -47.92 -11.83
CA PHE A 496 -41.06 -49.34 -11.56
C PHE A 496 -40.79 -50.19 -12.82
N ALA A 497 -41.49 -49.91 -13.92
CA ALA A 497 -41.35 -50.67 -15.17
C ALA A 497 -39.94 -50.53 -15.78
N ASN A 498 -39.39 -49.32 -15.81
CA ASN A 498 -38.05 -49.09 -16.38
C ASN A 498 -36.94 -49.57 -15.44
N ALA A 499 -37.14 -49.46 -14.11
CA ALA A 499 -36.21 -50.03 -13.12
C ALA A 499 -36.09 -51.56 -13.29
N GLN A 500 -37.20 -52.27 -13.45
CA GLN A 500 -37.19 -53.71 -13.72
C GLN A 500 -36.53 -54.07 -15.06
N GLN A 501 -36.72 -53.26 -16.11
CA GLN A 501 -36.05 -53.49 -17.41
C GLN A 501 -34.54 -53.26 -17.35
N ARG A 502 -34.06 -52.31 -16.54
CA ARG A 502 -32.62 -52.12 -16.29
C ARG A 502 -32.01 -53.32 -15.58
N SER A 503 -32.71 -53.91 -14.60
CA SER A 503 -32.26 -55.11 -13.88
C SER A 503 -32.01 -56.32 -14.82
N THR A 504 -32.80 -56.48 -15.88
CA THR A 504 -32.65 -57.60 -16.83
C THR A 504 -31.68 -57.34 -17.98
N GLN A 505 -31.24 -56.10 -18.21
CA GLN A 505 -30.33 -55.75 -19.31
C GLN A 505 -28.83 -55.90 -18.97
N LEU A 506 -28.47 -56.12 -17.70
CA LEU A 506 -27.09 -56.36 -17.26
C LEU A 506 -26.38 -57.53 -18.00
N ASN A 507 -27.15 -58.45 -18.62
CA ASN A 507 -26.62 -59.59 -19.38
C ASN A 507 -26.31 -59.32 -20.87
N LYS A 508 -26.47 -58.09 -21.40
CA LYS A 508 -26.04 -57.77 -22.79
C LYS A 508 -25.41 -56.38 -22.91
N LYS A 509 -24.09 -56.34 -23.15
CA LYS A 509 -23.34 -55.12 -23.50
C LYS A 509 -23.97 -54.43 -24.72
N ARG A 510 -24.14 -53.11 -24.66
CA ARG A 510 -24.61 -52.26 -25.77
C ARG A 510 -23.47 -51.39 -26.31
N ALA A 511 -23.60 -51.00 -27.58
CA ALA A 511 -22.58 -50.28 -28.35
C ALA A 511 -22.66 -48.75 -28.18
N ILE A 512 -21.54 -48.10 -28.52
CA ILE A 512 -21.29 -46.65 -28.42
C ILE A 512 -21.90 -45.90 -29.63
N PRO A 513 -22.59 -44.76 -29.44
CA PRO A 513 -22.83 -43.76 -30.49
C PRO A 513 -21.72 -42.69 -30.51
N ASN A 514 -21.33 -42.23 -31.70
CA ASN A 514 -20.23 -41.28 -31.90
C ASN A 514 -20.61 -39.81 -31.64
N GLN A 515 -19.66 -39.08 -31.04
CA GLN A 515 -19.29 -37.67 -31.31
C GLN A 515 -20.42 -36.62 -31.28
N GLY A 516 -20.70 -36.12 -30.07
CA GLY A 516 -21.07 -34.71 -29.85
C GLY A 516 -19.85 -33.88 -29.44
N GLU A 517 -19.97 -32.54 -29.41
CA GLU A 517 -18.87 -31.64 -29.04
C GLU A 517 -18.33 -31.95 -27.63
N ILE A 518 -17.04 -32.28 -27.55
CA ILE A 518 -16.39 -32.69 -26.30
C ILE A 518 -16.19 -31.46 -25.39
N LEU A 519 -17.15 -31.23 -24.50
CA LEU A 519 -17.07 -30.20 -23.47
C LEU A 519 -15.90 -30.46 -22.51
N VAL A 520 -15.00 -29.48 -22.41
CA VAL A 520 -13.84 -29.53 -21.49
C VAL A 520 -14.28 -29.14 -20.09
N ILE A 521 -14.04 -30.04 -19.12
CA ILE A 521 -14.40 -29.87 -17.71
C ILE A 521 -13.33 -29.09 -16.94
N ARG A 522 -12.05 -29.32 -17.24
CA ARG A 522 -10.92 -28.60 -16.63
C ARG A 522 -9.68 -28.62 -17.53
N ARG A 523 -8.88 -27.56 -17.42
CA ARG A 523 -7.48 -27.53 -17.86
C ARG A 523 -6.57 -27.19 -16.69
N GLY A 524 -5.28 -27.53 -16.80
CA GLY A 524 -4.26 -27.09 -15.85
C GLY A 524 -3.02 -27.98 -15.87
N TRP A 525 -1.95 -27.52 -15.23
CA TRP A 525 -0.73 -28.31 -15.03
C TRP A 525 -0.94 -29.39 -13.95
N LEU A 526 -0.37 -30.57 -14.19
CA LEU A 526 -0.16 -31.62 -13.19
C LEU A 526 1.20 -32.29 -13.44
N THR A 527 1.87 -32.70 -12.36
CA THR A 527 3.10 -33.51 -12.44
C THR A 527 2.74 -35.00 -12.42
N ILE A 528 3.25 -35.80 -13.37
CA ILE A 528 3.16 -37.27 -13.29
C ILE A 528 4.40 -37.79 -12.56
N ASN A 529 4.21 -38.42 -11.39
CA ASN A 529 5.32 -38.82 -10.50
C ASN A 529 5.94 -40.18 -10.83
N ASN A 530 5.15 -41.18 -11.24
CA ASN A 530 5.60 -42.58 -11.32
C ASN A 530 6.13 -43.02 -12.70
N ILE A 531 6.62 -42.10 -13.53
CA ILE A 531 7.28 -42.43 -14.80
C ILE A 531 8.73 -42.88 -14.53
N SER A 532 9.03 -44.14 -14.86
CA SER A 532 10.32 -44.79 -14.57
C SER A 532 11.56 -43.96 -14.93
N LEU A 533 12.56 -43.99 -14.05
CA LEU A 533 13.83 -43.25 -14.12
C LEU A 533 14.53 -43.33 -15.48
N MET A 534 14.44 -44.47 -16.18
CA MET A 534 15.02 -44.64 -17.53
C MET A 534 14.34 -43.80 -18.64
N LYS A 535 13.24 -43.08 -18.35
CA LYS A 535 12.55 -42.17 -19.29
C LYS A 535 12.44 -40.72 -18.78
N GLY A 536 13.15 -40.39 -17.70
CA GLY A 536 13.49 -39.01 -17.32
C GLY A 536 12.71 -38.39 -16.16
N GLY A 537 12.31 -39.18 -15.15
CA GLY A 537 11.78 -38.68 -13.88
C GLY A 537 10.37 -38.10 -13.92
N SER A 538 9.93 -37.51 -12.80
CA SER A 538 8.63 -36.85 -12.70
C SER A 538 8.57 -35.67 -13.65
N LYS A 539 7.54 -35.62 -14.51
CA LYS A 539 7.38 -34.57 -15.52
C LYS A 539 6.03 -33.91 -15.43
N GLU A 540 6.05 -32.59 -15.56
CA GLU A 540 4.87 -31.75 -15.60
C GLU A 540 4.33 -31.68 -17.03
N TYR A 541 3.01 -31.77 -17.15
CA TYR A 541 2.29 -31.75 -18.42
C TYR A 541 1.03 -30.90 -18.29
N TRP A 542 0.58 -30.34 -19.41
CA TRP A 542 -0.70 -29.64 -19.47
C TRP A 542 -1.83 -30.65 -19.66
N PHE A 543 -2.72 -30.77 -18.67
CA PHE A 543 -3.83 -31.72 -18.70
C PHE A 543 -5.12 -31.03 -19.15
N VAL A 544 -5.90 -31.75 -19.94
CA VAL A 544 -7.24 -31.38 -20.39
C VAL A 544 -8.18 -32.52 -20.07
N LEU A 545 -9.05 -32.30 -19.09
CA LEU A 545 -10.08 -33.24 -18.67
C LEU A 545 -11.40 -32.89 -19.36
N THR A 546 -12.03 -33.91 -19.94
CA THR A 546 -13.31 -33.85 -20.64
C THR A 546 -14.29 -34.85 -20.01
N ALA A 547 -15.55 -34.87 -20.42
CA ALA A 547 -16.51 -35.87 -19.93
C ALA A 547 -16.17 -37.33 -20.30
N GLU A 548 -15.31 -37.55 -21.30
CA GLU A 548 -15.03 -38.87 -21.87
C GLU A 548 -13.54 -39.28 -21.73
N SER A 549 -12.62 -38.32 -21.63
CA SER A 549 -11.18 -38.57 -21.60
C SER A 549 -10.37 -37.57 -20.77
N LEU A 550 -9.25 -38.05 -20.22
CA LEU A 550 -8.14 -37.24 -19.73
C LEU A 550 -7.04 -37.23 -20.80
N SER A 551 -6.84 -36.09 -21.46
CA SER A 551 -5.69 -35.90 -22.37
C SER A 551 -4.59 -35.11 -21.67
N TRP A 552 -3.33 -35.34 -22.05
CA TRP A 552 -2.25 -34.43 -21.65
C TRP A 552 -1.27 -34.13 -22.79
N TYR A 553 -0.71 -32.93 -22.73
CA TYR A 553 0.10 -32.29 -23.75
C TYR A 553 1.44 -31.86 -23.17
N LYS A 554 2.41 -31.60 -24.06
CA LYS A 554 3.72 -31.06 -23.65
C LYS A 554 3.60 -29.71 -22.93
N ASP A 555 2.68 -28.87 -23.38
CA ASP A 555 2.56 -27.45 -23.03
C ASP A 555 1.12 -26.95 -23.28
N GLU A 556 0.83 -25.74 -22.79
CA GLU A 556 -0.46 -25.04 -22.91
C GLU A 556 -0.91 -24.77 -24.36
N GLU A 557 -0.01 -24.88 -25.35
CA GLU A 557 -0.37 -24.67 -26.75
C GLU A 557 -1.26 -25.80 -27.30
N GLU A 558 -1.42 -26.91 -26.58
CA GLU A 558 -2.20 -28.10 -26.94
C GLU A 558 -1.81 -28.73 -28.31
N LYS A 559 -0.65 -28.36 -28.87
CA LYS A 559 -0.17 -28.84 -30.19
C LYS A 559 0.35 -30.28 -30.15
N GLU A 560 1.07 -30.66 -29.09
CA GLU A 560 1.69 -31.99 -28.98
C GLU A 560 1.01 -32.83 -27.88
N LYS A 561 -0.07 -33.53 -28.25
CA LYS A 561 -0.78 -34.49 -27.37
C LYS A 561 0.11 -35.70 -27.08
N LYS A 562 0.48 -35.90 -25.83
CA LYS A 562 1.35 -37.00 -25.36
C LYS A 562 0.57 -38.28 -25.09
N TYR A 563 -0.68 -38.17 -24.63
CA TYR A 563 -1.57 -39.30 -24.41
C TYR A 563 -3.04 -38.84 -24.34
N MET A 564 -3.94 -39.80 -24.52
CA MET A 564 -5.38 -39.68 -24.25
C MET A 564 -5.81 -40.95 -23.52
N LEU A 565 -6.34 -40.77 -22.33
CA LEU A 565 -6.83 -41.83 -21.46
C LEU A 565 -8.37 -41.76 -21.40
N PRO A 566 -9.11 -42.74 -21.94
CA PRO A 566 -10.55 -42.85 -21.72
C PRO A 566 -10.87 -42.99 -20.23
N LEU A 567 -11.96 -42.39 -19.76
CA LEU A 567 -12.32 -42.40 -18.33
C LEU A 567 -13.05 -43.68 -17.89
N ASP A 568 -13.43 -44.54 -18.84
CA ASP A 568 -14.11 -45.81 -18.58
C ASP A 568 -13.34 -46.69 -17.58
N ASN A 569 -14.06 -47.17 -16.57
CA ASN A 569 -13.54 -48.05 -15.52
C ASN A 569 -12.34 -47.46 -14.73
N LEU A 570 -12.19 -46.14 -14.69
CA LEU A 570 -11.19 -45.50 -13.83
C LEU A 570 -11.71 -45.18 -12.43
N LYS A 571 -10.82 -45.28 -11.45
CA LYS A 571 -11.00 -44.73 -10.11
C LYS A 571 -9.78 -43.95 -9.66
N ILE A 572 -10.01 -43.03 -8.73
CA ILE A 572 -8.96 -42.31 -8.01
C ILE A 572 -8.64 -43.05 -6.71
N ARG A 573 -7.41 -43.00 -6.22
CA ARG A 573 -7.08 -43.31 -4.81
C ARG A 573 -6.14 -42.25 -4.27
N ASP A 574 -6.18 -42.05 -2.97
CA ASP A 574 -5.15 -41.26 -2.29
C ASP A 574 -3.83 -42.04 -2.24
N VAL A 575 -2.72 -41.31 -2.25
CA VAL A 575 -1.37 -41.87 -2.23
C VAL A 575 -0.64 -41.25 -1.06
N GLU A 576 -0.12 -42.09 -0.16
CA GLU A 576 0.58 -41.60 1.01
C GLU A 576 1.79 -40.72 0.63
N LYS A 577 1.96 -39.63 1.37
CA LYS A 577 3.01 -38.64 1.11
C LYS A 577 4.37 -39.26 1.44
N GLY A 578 5.08 -39.74 0.41
CA GLY A 578 6.43 -40.28 0.53
C GLY A 578 7.37 -39.29 1.25
N PHE A 579 8.25 -39.83 2.11
CA PHE A 579 9.02 -39.12 3.15
C PHE A 579 9.91 -37.94 2.68
N MET A 580 10.02 -37.69 1.37
CA MET A 580 10.81 -36.60 0.76
C MET A 580 10.03 -35.77 -0.28
N SER A 581 8.72 -36.00 -0.48
CA SER A 581 7.92 -35.21 -1.43
C SER A 581 7.20 -34.05 -0.73
N ASN A 582 7.36 -32.83 -1.25
CA ASN A 582 6.54 -31.68 -0.83
C ASN A 582 5.19 -31.59 -1.56
N LYS A 583 5.06 -32.19 -2.76
CA LYS A 583 3.81 -32.17 -3.55
C LYS A 583 2.76 -33.13 -2.98
N HIS A 584 1.49 -32.76 -3.12
CA HIS A 584 0.31 -33.56 -2.75
C HIS A 584 -0.08 -34.46 -3.93
N VAL A 585 -0.34 -35.76 -3.68
CA VAL A 585 -0.44 -36.77 -4.75
C VAL A 585 -1.75 -37.58 -4.65
N PHE A 586 -2.35 -37.87 -5.79
CA PHE A 586 -3.42 -38.87 -5.94
C PHE A 586 -3.13 -39.75 -7.16
N ALA A 587 -3.57 -41.01 -7.15
CA ALA A 587 -3.41 -41.91 -8.28
C ALA A 587 -4.73 -42.17 -9.01
N ILE A 588 -4.65 -42.39 -10.32
CA ILE A 588 -5.76 -42.89 -11.15
C ILE A 588 -5.39 -44.30 -11.62
N PHE A 589 -6.28 -45.27 -11.37
CA PHE A 589 -6.08 -46.69 -11.71
C PHE A 589 -7.33 -47.26 -12.41
N ASN A 590 -7.18 -48.37 -13.13
CA ASN A 590 -8.30 -49.05 -13.78
C ASN A 590 -8.85 -50.19 -12.91
N THR A 591 -10.17 -50.24 -12.73
CA THR A 591 -10.85 -51.22 -11.85
C THR A 591 -10.81 -52.64 -12.39
N GLU A 592 -10.63 -52.84 -13.70
CA GLU A 592 -10.46 -54.16 -14.33
C GLU A 592 -8.96 -54.60 -14.37
N GLN A 593 -8.10 -53.98 -13.56
CA GLN A 593 -6.64 -54.20 -13.52
C GLN A 593 -5.90 -54.00 -14.86
N ARG A 594 -6.51 -53.30 -15.82
CA ARG A 594 -5.84 -52.92 -17.07
C ARG A 594 -4.77 -51.85 -16.84
N ASN A 595 -3.77 -51.79 -17.70
CA ASN A 595 -2.80 -50.69 -17.66
C ASN A 595 -3.47 -49.37 -18.06
N VAL A 596 -3.28 -48.34 -17.26
CA VAL A 596 -3.79 -46.98 -17.48
C VAL A 596 -2.87 -46.18 -18.38
N TYR A 597 -1.56 -46.37 -18.26
CA TYR A 597 -0.58 -45.71 -19.11
C TYR A 597 0.61 -46.63 -19.39
N LYS A 598 0.74 -47.07 -20.65
CA LYS A 598 1.80 -48.00 -21.10
C LYS A 598 1.79 -49.31 -20.29
N ASP A 599 2.81 -49.50 -19.46
CA ASP A 599 3.07 -50.61 -18.55
C ASP A 599 2.56 -50.35 -17.11
N LEU A 600 2.11 -49.14 -16.81
CA LEU A 600 1.63 -48.75 -15.48
C LEU A 600 0.14 -49.04 -15.28
N ARG A 601 -0.19 -49.76 -14.20
CA ARG A 601 -1.57 -50.02 -13.73
C ARG A 601 -2.23 -48.80 -13.07
N GLN A 602 -1.44 -47.83 -12.62
CA GLN A 602 -1.91 -46.54 -12.10
C GLN A 602 -0.98 -45.40 -12.52
N ILE A 603 -1.53 -44.20 -12.70
CA ILE A 603 -0.75 -42.96 -12.88
C ILE A 603 -0.86 -42.10 -11.64
N GLU A 604 0.26 -41.63 -11.11
CA GLU A 604 0.31 -40.74 -9.94
C GLU A 604 0.41 -39.29 -10.39
N LEU A 605 -0.60 -38.49 -10.03
CA LEU A 605 -0.75 -37.09 -10.37
C LEU A 605 -0.53 -36.23 -9.13
N ALA A 606 0.37 -35.24 -9.24
CA ALA A 606 0.80 -34.42 -8.13
C ALA A 606 0.54 -32.92 -8.38
N CYS A 607 0.08 -32.24 -7.33
CA CYS A 607 -0.20 -30.80 -7.26
C CYS A 607 0.64 -30.15 -6.16
N ASP A 608 0.76 -28.82 -6.21
CA ASP A 608 1.54 -28.06 -5.23
C ASP A 608 0.79 -27.77 -3.92
N SER A 609 -0.56 -27.83 -3.94
CA SER A 609 -1.41 -27.65 -2.74
C SER A 609 -2.45 -28.77 -2.59
N GLN A 610 -2.96 -28.94 -1.36
CA GLN A 610 -4.09 -29.83 -1.09
C GLN A 610 -5.38 -29.33 -1.75
N GLU A 611 -5.59 -28.02 -1.82
CA GLU A 611 -6.77 -27.42 -2.46
C GLU A 611 -6.81 -27.74 -3.96
N ASP A 612 -5.65 -27.75 -4.63
CA ASP A 612 -5.54 -28.17 -6.03
C ASP A 612 -5.86 -29.65 -6.22
N VAL A 613 -5.40 -30.54 -5.33
CA VAL A 613 -5.77 -31.97 -5.36
C VAL A 613 -7.27 -32.13 -5.22
N ASP A 614 -7.89 -31.49 -4.22
CA ASP A 614 -9.33 -31.60 -3.97
C ASP A 614 -10.15 -31.03 -5.15
N SER A 615 -9.68 -29.92 -5.73
CA SER A 615 -10.27 -29.26 -6.91
C SER A 615 -10.12 -30.08 -8.19
N TRP A 616 -9.00 -30.80 -8.37
CA TRP A 616 -8.81 -31.74 -9.48
C TRP A 616 -9.67 -33.00 -9.29
N LYS A 617 -9.70 -33.60 -8.09
CA LYS A 617 -10.62 -34.71 -7.76
C LYS A 617 -12.08 -34.34 -8.04
N ALA A 618 -12.53 -33.15 -7.61
CA ALA A 618 -13.88 -32.66 -7.91
C ALA A 618 -14.15 -32.55 -9.43
N SER A 619 -13.13 -32.24 -10.23
CA SER A 619 -13.26 -32.21 -11.69
C SER A 619 -13.35 -33.61 -12.30
N PHE A 620 -12.59 -34.58 -11.78
CA PHE A 620 -12.70 -36.00 -12.16
C PHE A 620 -14.04 -36.62 -11.77
N LEU A 621 -14.58 -36.27 -10.60
CA LEU A 621 -15.94 -36.63 -10.17
C LEU A 621 -17.01 -36.12 -11.15
N ARG A 622 -16.91 -34.86 -11.61
CA ARG A 622 -17.77 -34.32 -12.69
C ARG A 622 -17.63 -35.08 -14.02
N ALA A 623 -16.51 -35.76 -14.23
CA ALA A 623 -16.22 -36.58 -15.40
C ALA A 623 -16.52 -38.08 -15.17
N GLY A 624 -17.16 -38.46 -14.06
CA GLY A 624 -17.55 -39.84 -13.76
C GLY A 624 -16.44 -40.73 -13.19
N VAL A 625 -15.30 -40.16 -12.77
CA VAL A 625 -14.20 -40.90 -12.13
C VAL A 625 -14.24 -40.68 -10.62
N TYR A 626 -14.53 -41.75 -9.88
CA TYR A 626 -14.80 -41.70 -8.43
C TYR A 626 -13.59 -42.16 -7.61
N PRO A 627 -13.40 -41.64 -6.38
CA PRO A 627 -12.41 -42.18 -5.46
C PRO A 627 -12.76 -43.61 -5.00
N GLU A 628 -11.73 -44.39 -4.72
CA GLU A 628 -11.77 -45.66 -4.02
C GLU A 628 -12.06 -45.42 -2.54
N LYS A 629 -12.78 -46.35 -1.92
CA LYS A 629 -13.07 -46.32 -0.49
C LYS A 629 -12.02 -47.18 0.21
N ASP A 630 -11.35 -46.62 1.21
CA ASP A 630 -10.41 -47.36 2.06
C ASP A 630 -11.11 -48.59 2.65
N GLN A 631 -10.71 -49.77 2.21
CA GLN A 631 -11.05 -51.00 2.89
C GLN A 631 -10.02 -51.18 3.99
N ALA A 632 -10.42 -50.89 5.23
CA ALA A 632 -9.67 -51.38 6.38
C ALA A 632 -9.69 -52.91 6.33
N GLU A 633 -8.52 -53.52 6.14
CA GLU A 633 -8.31 -54.97 6.21
C GLU A 633 -8.47 -55.46 7.65
N ASN A 634 -9.71 -55.50 8.13
CA ASN A 634 -10.07 -56.33 9.29
C ASN A 634 -10.25 -57.77 8.80
N GLU A 635 -9.13 -58.47 8.61
CA GLU A 635 -9.11 -59.94 8.65
C GLU A 635 -9.45 -60.42 10.07
N ASP A 636 -10.75 -60.50 10.37
CA ASP A 636 -11.22 -61.14 11.60
C ASP A 636 -12.44 -62.03 11.31
N GLY A 637 -12.15 -63.27 10.88
CA GLY A 637 -12.82 -64.49 11.34
C GLY A 637 -14.33 -64.68 11.15
N VAL A 638 -15.08 -63.76 10.53
CA VAL A 638 -16.51 -63.99 10.25
C VAL A 638 -16.62 -64.90 9.03
N GLN A 639 -16.99 -66.15 9.29
CA GLN A 639 -17.27 -67.17 8.28
C GLN A 639 -18.07 -66.59 7.11
N GLU A 640 -17.61 -66.88 5.89
CA GLU A 640 -18.40 -66.70 4.67
C GLU A 640 -19.67 -67.55 4.75
N ASN A 641 -20.71 -66.99 5.37
CA ASN A 641 -22.07 -67.31 4.98
C ASN A 641 -22.23 -66.79 3.55
N THR A 642 -21.83 -67.63 2.60
CA THR A 642 -22.20 -67.56 1.20
C THR A 642 -23.72 -67.52 1.15
N PHE A 643 -24.27 -66.30 1.20
CA PHE A 643 -25.69 -66.07 1.03
C PHE A 643 -26.03 -66.51 -0.38
N SER A 644 -26.53 -67.75 -0.49
CA SER A 644 -27.47 -68.15 -1.51
C SER A 644 -28.70 -67.24 -1.34
N MET A 645 -28.60 -66.02 -1.89
CA MET A 645 -29.76 -65.17 -2.02
C MET A 645 -30.68 -65.83 -3.02
N ASP A 646 -31.97 -65.87 -2.67
CA ASP A 646 -33.02 -66.12 -3.64
C ASP A 646 -32.84 -65.16 -4.84
N PRO A 647 -32.69 -65.65 -6.09
CA PRO A 647 -32.55 -64.79 -7.27
C PRO A 647 -33.72 -63.79 -7.44
N GLN A 648 -34.89 -64.11 -6.87
CA GLN A 648 -36.02 -63.18 -6.82
C GLN A 648 -35.77 -62.01 -5.87
N LEU A 649 -35.12 -62.25 -4.72
CA LEU A 649 -34.75 -61.20 -3.75
C LEU A 649 -33.65 -60.29 -4.30
N GLU A 650 -32.61 -60.82 -4.95
CA GLU A 650 -31.57 -59.98 -5.57
C GLU A 650 -32.16 -59.02 -6.62
N ARG A 651 -33.08 -59.54 -7.45
CA ARG A 651 -33.77 -58.72 -8.46
C ARG A 651 -34.68 -57.66 -7.83
N GLN A 652 -35.34 -57.96 -6.71
CA GLN A 652 -36.10 -56.96 -5.94
C GLN A 652 -35.17 -55.89 -5.34
N VAL A 653 -34.05 -56.29 -4.73
CA VAL A 653 -33.05 -55.38 -4.16
C VAL A 653 -32.52 -54.42 -5.22
N GLU A 654 -32.12 -54.92 -6.39
CA GLU A 654 -31.60 -54.10 -7.48
C GLU A 654 -32.68 -53.22 -8.12
N THR A 655 -33.93 -53.70 -8.22
CA THR A 655 -35.06 -52.85 -8.67
C THR A 655 -35.26 -51.67 -7.73
N ILE A 656 -35.28 -51.90 -6.41
CA ILE A 656 -35.44 -50.84 -5.42
C ILE A 656 -34.21 -49.91 -5.41
N ARG A 657 -32.98 -50.42 -5.53
CA ARG A 657 -31.76 -49.62 -5.65
C ARG A 657 -31.87 -48.59 -6.76
N ASN A 658 -32.26 -49.01 -7.97
CA ASN A 658 -32.43 -48.12 -9.12
C ASN A 658 -33.53 -47.06 -8.91
N LEU A 659 -34.60 -47.38 -8.17
CA LEU A 659 -35.65 -46.42 -7.83
C LEU A 659 -35.17 -45.42 -6.77
N VAL A 660 -34.48 -45.89 -5.72
CA VAL A 660 -33.86 -45.06 -4.68
C VAL A 660 -32.89 -44.07 -5.31
N ASP A 661 -31.97 -44.53 -6.15
CA ASP A 661 -31.02 -43.66 -6.88
C ASP A 661 -31.76 -42.59 -7.70
N SER A 662 -32.77 -43.01 -8.48
CA SER A 662 -33.55 -42.10 -9.31
C SER A 662 -34.29 -41.04 -8.49
N TYR A 663 -34.84 -41.40 -7.32
CA TYR A 663 -35.56 -40.44 -6.48
C TYR A 663 -34.61 -39.53 -5.70
N VAL A 664 -33.53 -40.09 -5.13
CA VAL A 664 -32.50 -39.32 -4.42
C VAL A 664 -31.80 -38.32 -5.35
N ALA A 665 -31.61 -38.65 -6.63
CA ALA A 665 -31.10 -37.69 -7.62
C ALA A 665 -32.03 -36.48 -7.82
N ILE A 666 -33.34 -36.68 -7.79
CA ILE A 666 -34.36 -35.61 -7.87
C ILE A 666 -34.30 -34.73 -6.62
N ILE A 667 -34.28 -35.34 -5.42
CA ILE A 667 -34.18 -34.58 -4.16
C ILE A 667 -32.85 -33.81 -4.09
N ASN A 668 -31.73 -34.41 -4.49
CA ASN A 668 -30.45 -33.71 -4.55
C ASN A 668 -30.44 -32.56 -5.57
N LYS A 669 -31.25 -32.62 -6.64
CA LYS A 669 -31.47 -31.52 -7.59
C LYS A 669 -32.32 -30.40 -6.95
N SER A 670 -33.41 -30.75 -6.27
CA SER A 670 -34.28 -29.83 -5.50
C SER A 670 -33.48 -29.07 -4.42
N ILE A 671 -32.82 -29.79 -3.52
CA ILE A 671 -32.09 -29.25 -2.37
C ILE A 671 -30.91 -28.36 -2.79
N ARG A 672 -30.16 -28.72 -3.85
CA ARG A 672 -29.07 -27.86 -4.38
C ARG A 672 -29.54 -26.50 -4.90
N ASP A 673 -30.78 -26.41 -5.38
CA ASP A 673 -31.39 -25.17 -5.85
C ASP A 673 -32.08 -24.38 -4.73
N LEU A 674 -32.78 -25.07 -3.83
CA LEU A 674 -33.63 -24.45 -2.82
C LEU A 674 -32.86 -23.96 -1.58
N MET A 675 -31.75 -24.62 -1.18
CA MET A 675 -30.97 -24.20 -0.02
C MET A 675 -30.31 -22.82 -0.22
N PRO A 676 -29.59 -22.54 -1.33
CA PRO A 676 -29.06 -21.20 -1.59
C PRO A 676 -30.14 -20.12 -1.60
N LYS A 677 -31.30 -20.39 -2.21
CA LYS A 677 -32.44 -19.44 -2.26
C LYS A 677 -32.99 -19.14 -0.87
N THR A 678 -33.11 -20.16 -0.02
CA THR A 678 -33.60 -20.02 1.37
C THR A 678 -32.65 -19.17 2.20
N ILE A 679 -31.34 -19.42 2.12
CA ILE A 679 -30.31 -18.66 2.84
C ILE A 679 -30.23 -17.21 2.31
N MET A 680 -30.24 -17.03 0.98
CA MET A 680 -30.28 -15.70 0.36
C MET A 680 -31.48 -14.88 0.84
N HIS A 681 -32.68 -15.46 0.85
CA HIS A 681 -33.90 -14.76 1.24
C HIS A 681 -33.97 -14.48 2.76
N LEU A 682 -33.78 -15.50 3.60
CA LEU A 682 -34.02 -15.40 5.04
C LEU A 682 -32.84 -14.84 5.83
N MET A 683 -31.62 -14.86 5.29
CA MET A 683 -30.42 -14.38 5.97
C MET A 683 -29.80 -13.19 5.27
N ILE A 684 -29.33 -13.34 4.02
CA ILE A 684 -28.50 -12.31 3.36
C ILE A 684 -29.32 -11.06 3.03
N ASN A 685 -30.42 -11.22 2.27
CA ASN A 685 -31.31 -10.11 1.89
C ASN A 685 -31.99 -9.47 3.12
N ASN A 686 -32.29 -10.28 4.14
CA ASN A 686 -32.92 -9.79 5.36
C ASN A 686 -31.93 -9.00 6.23
N THR A 687 -30.66 -9.42 6.32
CA THR A 687 -29.58 -8.66 6.96
C THR A 687 -29.30 -7.36 6.21
N LYS A 688 -29.27 -7.39 4.87
CA LYS A 688 -29.17 -6.19 4.03
C LYS A 688 -30.29 -5.18 4.37
N ALA A 689 -31.55 -5.63 4.35
CA ALA A 689 -32.69 -4.78 4.68
C ALA A 689 -32.61 -4.20 6.10
N PHE A 690 -32.21 -4.99 7.09
CA PHE A 690 -31.99 -4.53 8.47
C PHE A 690 -30.93 -3.42 8.56
N ILE A 691 -29.79 -3.59 7.88
CA ILE A 691 -28.70 -2.59 7.86
C ILE A 691 -29.18 -1.25 7.26
N HIS A 692 -29.98 -1.27 6.18
CA HIS A 692 -30.44 -0.04 5.52
C HIS A 692 -31.65 0.62 6.21
N HIS A 693 -32.51 -0.12 6.90
CA HIS A 693 -33.80 0.38 7.38
C HIS A 693 -33.94 0.45 8.91
N GLU A 694 -33.25 -0.41 9.65
CA GLU A 694 -33.46 -0.56 11.11
C GLU A 694 -32.22 -0.24 11.93
N LEU A 695 -31.02 -0.58 11.47
CA LEU A 695 -29.75 -0.41 12.21
C LEU A 695 -29.59 1.00 12.82
N LEU A 696 -29.95 2.04 12.07
CA LEU A 696 -29.91 3.41 12.57
C LEU A 696 -30.83 3.61 13.79
N ALA A 697 -32.05 3.09 13.77
CA ALA A 697 -32.99 3.19 14.90
C ALA A 697 -32.50 2.41 16.14
N TYR A 698 -31.81 1.28 15.93
CA TYR A 698 -31.14 0.56 17.01
C TYR A 698 -29.98 1.36 17.62
N LEU A 699 -29.10 1.95 16.80
CA LEU A 699 -28.01 2.81 17.29
C LEU A 699 -28.51 4.07 18.02
N TYR A 700 -29.68 4.61 17.64
CA TYR A 700 -30.31 5.74 18.34
C TYR A 700 -30.99 5.35 19.67
N SER A 701 -31.24 4.06 19.92
CA SER A 701 -31.96 3.58 21.11
C SER A 701 -31.08 2.78 22.08
N SER A 702 -29.91 2.28 21.65
CA SER A 702 -29.02 1.49 22.48
C SER A 702 -28.00 2.29 23.30
N ALA A 703 -27.63 3.51 22.87
CA ALA A 703 -26.59 4.32 23.49
C ALA A 703 -26.93 5.81 23.53
N ASP A 704 -26.27 6.56 24.43
CA ASP A 704 -26.20 8.02 24.29
C ASP A 704 -25.39 8.36 23.03
N GLN A 705 -26.00 9.09 22.10
CA GLN A 705 -25.41 9.53 20.84
C GLN A 705 -24.10 10.31 21.06
N SER A 706 -23.98 11.06 22.16
CA SER A 706 -22.76 11.81 22.45
C SER A 706 -21.59 10.87 22.77
N SER A 707 -21.87 9.79 23.51
CA SER A 707 -20.91 8.73 23.85
C SER A 707 -20.58 7.81 22.67
N LEU A 708 -21.51 7.57 21.75
CA LEU A 708 -21.34 6.71 20.57
C LEU A 708 -20.40 7.35 19.53
N MET A 709 -20.49 8.68 19.39
CA MET A 709 -19.71 9.52 18.47
C MET A 709 -18.50 10.16 19.15
N GLU A 710 -17.87 9.48 20.11
CA GLU A 710 -16.61 9.89 20.71
C GLU A 710 -15.44 9.55 19.76
N GLU A 711 -14.60 10.55 19.43
CA GLU A 711 -13.44 10.38 18.55
C GLU A 711 -12.37 9.51 19.22
N SER A 712 -11.62 8.72 18.46
CA SER A 712 -10.40 8.08 18.98
C SER A 712 -9.32 9.12 19.32
N ALA A 713 -8.48 8.82 20.32
CA ALA A 713 -7.38 9.72 20.73
C ALA A 713 -6.43 10.05 19.56
N ASP A 714 -6.14 9.07 18.71
CA ASP A 714 -5.30 9.26 17.51
C ASP A 714 -5.95 10.20 16.49
N GLN A 715 -7.27 10.12 16.32
CA GLN A 715 -8.02 10.98 15.40
C GLN A 715 -8.12 12.41 15.94
N ALA A 716 -8.35 12.57 17.24
CA ALA A 716 -8.34 13.86 17.92
C ALA A 716 -6.96 14.54 17.83
N GLN A 717 -5.88 13.80 18.12
CA GLN A 717 -4.50 14.27 17.98
C GLN A 717 -4.18 14.67 16.53
N ARG A 718 -4.56 13.85 15.54
CA ARG A 718 -4.37 14.15 14.12
C ARG A 718 -5.11 15.43 13.70
N ARG A 719 -6.35 15.62 14.18
CA ARG A 719 -7.15 16.83 13.95
C ARG A 719 -6.46 18.07 14.55
N ASP A 720 -5.96 17.98 15.78
CA ASP A 720 -5.28 19.09 16.46
C ASP A 720 -3.92 19.42 15.83
N ASP A 721 -3.17 18.42 15.37
CA ASP A 721 -1.92 18.62 14.61
C ASP A 721 -2.17 19.29 13.27
N MET A 722 -3.21 18.86 12.55
CA MET A 722 -3.58 19.43 11.26
C MET A 722 -4.08 20.88 11.39
N LEU A 723 -4.86 21.20 12.43
CA LEU A 723 -5.27 22.57 12.73
C LEU A 723 -4.08 23.46 13.10
N ARG A 724 -3.14 22.97 13.92
CA ARG A 724 -1.89 23.69 14.23
C ARG A 724 -1.08 23.98 12.96
N MET A 725 -0.90 22.98 12.10
CA MET A 725 -0.21 23.13 10.82
C MET A 725 -0.89 24.19 9.93
N TYR A 726 -2.22 24.14 9.83
CA TYR A 726 -3.00 25.10 9.05
C TYR A 726 -2.81 26.55 9.50
N HIS A 727 -2.87 26.80 10.81
CA HIS A 727 -2.68 28.13 11.36
C HIS A 727 -1.26 28.66 11.12
N ALA A 728 -0.24 27.82 11.31
CA ALA A 728 1.14 28.23 11.09
C ALA A 728 1.48 28.47 9.60
N LEU A 729 0.94 27.67 8.67
CA LEU A 729 1.08 27.93 7.23
C LEU A 729 0.45 29.26 6.82
N LYS A 730 -0.70 29.62 7.41
CA LYS A 730 -1.31 30.96 7.22
C LYS A 730 -0.45 32.08 7.78
N GLU A 731 0.07 31.92 9.00
CA GLU A 731 0.97 32.91 9.61
C GLU A 731 2.24 33.11 8.76
N ALA A 732 2.87 32.02 8.31
CA ALA A 732 4.03 32.06 7.44
C ALA A 732 3.77 32.74 6.08
N LEU A 733 2.61 32.51 5.48
CA LEU A 733 2.24 33.17 4.22
C LEU A 733 1.95 34.66 4.39
N ASN A 734 1.39 35.08 5.53
CA ASN A 734 1.26 36.49 5.88
C ASN A 734 2.64 37.13 6.04
N ILE A 735 3.53 36.50 6.82
CA ILE A 735 4.92 36.93 7.03
C ILE A 735 5.69 37.10 5.71
N ILE A 736 5.46 36.22 4.72
CA ILE A 736 6.08 36.32 3.38
C ILE A 736 5.39 37.39 2.51
N GLY A 737 4.09 37.64 2.69
CA GLY A 737 3.32 38.62 1.94
C GLY A 737 3.88 40.04 2.05
N ASP A 738 4.33 40.42 3.25
CA ASP A 738 4.88 41.75 3.56
C ASP A 738 6.22 42.04 2.85
N ILE A 739 6.91 41.03 2.30
CA ILE A 739 8.27 41.15 1.75
C ILE A 739 8.30 41.70 0.32
N SER A 740 7.36 41.29 -0.51
CA SER A 740 7.47 41.46 -1.98
C SER A 740 7.39 42.91 -2.47
N THR A 741 7.19 43.88 -1.56
CA THR A 741 6.93 45.30 -1.87
C THR A 741 8.12 46.23 -1.63
N SER A 742 9.22 45.78 -0.97
CA SER A 742 10.14 46.69 -0.28
C SER A 742 11.65 46.60 -0.58
N THR A 743 12.14 45.75 -1.49
CA THR A 743 13.60 45.52 -1.66
C THR A 743 14.16 45.60 -3.09
N VAL A 744 15.41 46.04 -3.21
CA VAL A 744 16.19 46.16 -4.47
C VAL A 744 17.38 45.18 -4.43
N SER A 745 17.71 44.57 -5.57
CA SER A 745 18.77 43.53 -5.67
C SER A 745 20.12 44.06 -6.18
N THR A 746 21.19 43.32 -5.89
CA THR A 746 22.52 43.49 -6.50
C THR A 746 22.84 42.28 -7.37
N PRO A 747 23.19 42.43 -8.66
CA PRO A 747 23.41 41.30 -9.55
C PRO A 747 24.66 40.50 -9.17
N VAL A 748 24.53 39.16 -9.21
CA VAL A 748 25.64 38.21 -9.01
C VAL A 748 26.54 38.21 -10.26
N PRO A 749 27.87 38.08 -10.14
CA PRO A 749 28.76 37.91 -11.29
C PRO A 749 28.34 36.79 -12.26
N PRO A 750 28.73 36.86 -13.54
CA PRO A 750 28.44 35.80 -14.52
C PRO A 750 29.06 34.46 -14.09
N PRO A 751 28.60 33.33 -14.67
CA PRO A 751 29.22 32.02 -14.45
C PRO A 751 30.72 32.05 -14.81
N VAL A 752 31.53 31.30 -14.08
CA VAL A 752 32.97 31.17 -14.37
C VAL A 752 33.17 30.05 -15.38
N ASP A 753 34.04 30.26 -16.36
CA ASP A 753 34.21 29.36 -17.50
C ASP A 753 35.24 28.26 -17.19
N ASP A 754 34.86 27.00 -17.39
CA ASP A 754 35.66 25.81 -17.03
C ASP A 754 36.73 25.44 -18.10
N THR A 755 37.05 26.37 -19.01
CA THR A 755 37.95 26.16 -20.16
C THR A 755 39.38 25.72 -19.81
N TRP A 756 39.80 25.86 -18.56
CA TRP A 756 41.10 25.39 -18.07
C TRP A 756 41.23 23.85 -18.00
N LEU A 757 40.12 23.11 -17.85
CA LEU A 757 40.11 21.65 -17.76
C LEU A 757 40.53 20.92 -19.05
N GLN A 758 40.63 21.62 -20.19
CA GLN A 758 40.99 21.02 -21.48
C GLN A 758 42.48 21.11 -21.83
N SER A 759 43.32 21.76 -21.00
CA SER A 759 44.71 22.11 -21.37
C SER A 759 45.81 21.16 -20.89
N THR A 760 45.48 19.92 -20.51
CA THR A 760 46.47 18.86 -20.21
C THR A 760 46.34 17.67 -21.15
N GLY A 761 46.66 17.86 -22.44
CA GLY A 761 46.61 16.79 -23.44
C GLY A 761 47.34 17.14 -24.74
N SER A 762 48.52 16.53 -24.95
CA SER A 762 49.29 16.45 -26.21
C SER A 762 49.70 17.74 -26.94
N HIS A 763 51.00 18.07 -26.88
CA HIS A 763 51.68 18.92 -27.86
C HIS A 763 52.07 18.13 -29.12
N SER A 764 51.87 18.70 -30.31
CA SER A 764 52.63 18.41 -31.54
C SER A 764 52.47 19.56 -32.56
N PRO A 765 53.46 19.84 -33.44
CA PRO A 765 53.65 21.20 -33.99
C PRO A 765 53.03 21.50 -35.38
N THR A 766 52.91 22.80 -35.64
CA THR A 766 52.40 23.45 -36.88
C THR A 766 53.32 23.30 -38.11
N PRO A 767 52.86 23.62 -39.34
CA PRO A 767 53.14 24.99 -39.86
C PRO A 767 52.07 25.65 -40.78
N GLN A 768 51.90 26.97 -40.60
CA GLN A 768 51.71 28.07 -41.60
C GLN A 768 50.84 27.82 -42.88
N ARG A 769 49.91 28.70 -43.31
CA ARG A 769 50.11 30.13 -43.68
C ARG A 769 48.78 30.92 -43.83
N ARG A 770 48.86 32.26 -43.79
CA ARG A 770 47.83 33.35 -43.92
C ARG A 770 47.50 33.74 -45.39
N PRO A 771 46.61 34.73 -45.74
CA PRO A 771 45.37 35.27 -45.13
C PRO A 771 44.23 35.74 -46.15
N MET A 772 43.20 36.46 -45.63
CA MET A 772 42.38 37.58 -46.22
C MET A 772 40.97 37.37 -46.88
N SER A 773 39.97 38.09 -46.31
CA SER A 773 38.82 38.89 -46.88
C SER A 773 37.92 38.33 -48.04
N SER A 774 36.63 38.67 -48.24
CA SER A 774 35.81 39.85 -47.83
C SER A 774 34.27 39.62 -47.99
N ALA A 775 33.46 40.26 -47.12
CA ALA A 775 32.09 40.84 -47.28
C ALA A 775 30.89 40.15 -48.01
N HIS A 776 29.69 40.41 -47.45
CA HIS A 776 28.29 40.03 -47.80
C HIS A 776 27.73 40.64 -49.13
N PRO A 777 26.42 40.52 -49.56
CA PRO A 777 25.18 40.01 -48.91
C PRO A 777 24.26 39.09 -49.83
N PRO A 778 22.91 39.23 -49.92
CA PRO A 778 21.90 38.44 -49.17
C PRO A 778 20.88 37.63 -50.02
N GLY A 779 20.06 36.74 -49.42
CA GLY A 779 18.90 36.14 -50.12
C GLY A 779 18.07 35.06 -49.39
N ARG A 780 16.74 35.14 -49.53
CA ARG A 780 15.66 34.18 -49.13
C ARG A 780 15.35 33.24 -50.34
N PRO A 781 14.39 32.28 -50.29
CA PRO A 781 14.01 31.25 -49.31
C PRO A 781 14.20 29.81 -49.89
N PRO A 782 13.75 28.72 -49.24
CA PRO A 782 13.56 27.42 -49.90
C PRO A 782 12.08 26.98 -50.01
N ALA A 783 11.76 26.26 -51.08
CA ALA A 783 10.47 25.60 -51.29
C ALA A 783 10.65 24.17 -51.83
N VAL A 784 10.10 23.19 -51.09
CA VAL A 784 9.46 21.93 -51.56
C VAL A 784 10.26 20.90 -52.40
N ARG A 785 9.96 19.61 -52.12
CA ARG A 785 9.95 18.40 -53.00
C ARG A 785 11.14 17.43 -52.99
N GLY A 786 10.85 16.21 -52.50
CA GLY A 786 11.07 14.96 -53.24
C GLY A 786 12.34 14.14 -52.97
N PRO A 787 12.36 12.81 -53.27
CA PRO A 787 13.26 11.86 -52.56
C PRO A 787 14.14 10.92 -53.43
N THR A 788 15.20 10.36 -52.80
CA THR A 788 15.92 9.07 -53.10
C THR A 788 16.71 8.96 -54.44
N PRO A 789 17.78 8.12 -54.59
CA PRO A 789 17.93 6.69 -54.17
C PRO A 789 19.32 6.21 -53.62
N GLY A 790 19.45 4.87 -53.38
CA GLY A 790 20.66 4.13 -52.87
C GLY A 790 21.74 3.82 -53.93
N PRO A 791 22.46 2.65 -53.97
CA PRO A 791 22.35 1.33 -53.28
C PRO A 791 23.77 0.79 -52.80
N PRO A 792 24.19 -0.53 -52.75
CA PRO A 792 23.51 -1.85 -52.83
C PRO A 792 23.88 -3.00 -51.83
N LEU A 793 22.85 -3.80 -51.51
CA LEU A 793 22.62 -5.27 -51.45
C LEU A 793 23.71 -6.25 -52.04
N ILE A 794 23.75 -7.61 -51.89
CA ILE A 794 22.82 -8.73 -51.52
C ILE A 794 23.66 -10.06 -51.30
N PRO A 795 23.20 -11.32 -50.99
CA PRO A 795 21.97 -11.92 -50.40
C PRO A 795 22.24 -12.99 -49.26
N VAL A 796 21.18 -13.68 -48.77
CA VAL A 796 20.96 -15.17 -48.56
C VAL A 796 19.82 -15.38 -47.50
N PRO A 797 18.90 -16.40 -47.59
CA PRO A 797 17.52 -16.23 -47.06
C PRO A 797 16.86 -17.35 -46.18
N VAL A 798 15.66 -17.00 -45.65
CA VAL A 798 14.50 -17.80 -45.14
C VAL A 798 14.54 -18.51 -43.76
N GLY A 799 13.49 -18.26 -42.94
CA GLY A 799 13.03 -19.15 -41.84
C GLY A 799 12.18 -18.44 -40.77
N ALA A 800 10.89 -18.74 -40.64
CA ALA A 800 9.93 -17.96 -39.83
C ALA A 800 9.55 -18.59 -38.46
N ALA A 801 9.14 -17.74 -37.51
CA ALA A 801 8.34 -18.09 -36.34
C ALA A 801 7.33 -16.97 -36.04
N ALA A 802 6.09 -17.33 -35.70
CA ALA A 802 5.00 -16.38 -35.44
C ALA A 802 4.30 -16.71 -34.13
N SER A 803 3.87 -15.66 -33.40
CA SER A 803 3.01 -15.75 -32.22
C SER A 803 1.80 -14.81 -32.39
N PHE A 804 0.67 -15.22 -31.84
CA PHE A 804 -0.65 -14.64 -32.09
C PHE A 804 -1.03 -13.54 -31.10
N ALA A 805 -1.87 -12.61 -31.56
CA ALA A 805 -2.80 -11.84 -30.73
C ALA A 805 -4.20 -11.86 -31.39
N ALA A 806 -5.25 -11.82 -30.56
CA ALA A 806 -6.64 -12.09 -30.94
C ALA A 806 -7.46 -10.79 -31.23
N PRO A 807 -8.73 -10.84 -31.69
CA PRO A 807 -9.28 -9.83 -32.62
C PRO A 807 -10.30 -8.83 -32.02
N PRO A 808 -10.66 -7.76 -32.76
CA PRO A 808 -11.59 -6.71 -32.32
C PRO A 808 -13.08 -7.00 -32.56
N ILE A 809 -13.95 -6.33 -31.79
CA ILE A 809 -15.42 -6.39 -31.81
C ILE A 809 -16.01 -5.29 -32.72
N PRO A 810 -17.13 -5.52 -33.47
CA PRO A 810 -17.60 -4.60 -34.51
C PRO A 810 -18.59 -3.50 -34.05
N SER A 811 -18.58 -2.37 -34.76
CA SER A 811 -19.46 -1.21 -34.55
C SER A 811 -20.66 -1.18 -35.53
N ARG A 812 -21.82 -0.67 -35.08
CA ARG A 812 -23.00 -0.34 -35.93
C ARG A 812 -23.28 1.17 -35.97
N PRO A 813 -23.99 1.71 -36.99
CA PRO A 813 -23.90 3.11 -37.37
C PRO A 813 -25.05 4.02 -36.87
N GLY A 814 -24.78 5.33 -36.82
CA GLY A 814 -25.79 6.39 -36.70
C GLY A 814 -25.93 7.23 -37.99
N PRO A 815 -27.08 7.89 -38.24
CA PRO A 815 -27.32 8.66 -39.46
C PRO A 815 -26.83 10.13 -39.38
N GLN A 816 -26.60 10.71 -40.56
CA GLN A 816 -26.09 12.08 -40.81
C GLN A 816 -27.20 13.15 -40.58
N SER A 817 -26.92 14.44 -40.33
CA SER A 817 -26.64 15.41 -41.42
C SER A 817 -26.47 16.89 -40.96
N VAL A 818 -25.49 17.57 -41.59
CA VAL A 818 -25.26 19.02 -41.86
C VAL A 818 -26.05 20.14 -41.15
N PHE A 819 -25.35 21.16 -40.60
CA PHE A 819 -24.90 22.41 -41.29
C PHE A 819 -23.96 23.27 -40.40
N ALA A 820 -23.44 24.41 -40.87
CA ALA A 820 -22.18 25.02 -40.39
C ALA A 820 -22.22 26.54 -40.05
N ASN A 821 -21.10 26.99 -39.44
CA ASN A 821 -20.53 28.35 -39.32
C ASN A 821 -20.76 29.27 -38.08
N ASN A 822 -19.66 29.97 -37.77
CA ASN A 822 -19.33 31.04 -36.79
C ASN A 822 -20.38 32.19 -36.69
N ASP A 823 -20.38 33.13 -35.72
CA ASP A 823 -19.32 33.66 -34.83
C ASP A 823 -19.93 34.23 -33.49
N PRO A 824 -19.36 35.17 -32.66
CA PRO A 824 -19.47 35.07 -31.19
C PRO A 824 -20.35 36.13 -30.47
N PHE A 825 -20.44 35.99 -29.13
CA PHE A 825 -21.15 36.81 -28.12
C PHE A 825 -22.70 36.75 -28.05
N SER A 826 -23.23 36.02 -27.07
CA SER A 826 -24.39 36.43 -26.23
C SER A 826 -24.68 35.45 -25.07
N ALA A 827 -25.55 35.87 -24.14
CA ALA A 827 -25.78 35.31 -22.80
C ALA A 827 -26.52 33.95 -22.74
N PRO A 828 -26.46 33.20 -21.61
CA PRO A 828 -27.09 31.88 -21.49
C PRO A 828 -28.64 31.95 -21.35
N PRO A 829 -29.40 31.05 -22.00
CA PRO A 829 -30.85 31.04 -21.94
C PRO A 829 -31.41 30.30 -20.71
N GLN A 830 -32.53 30.79 -20.18
CA GLN A 830 -33.31 30.14 -19.12
C GLN A 830 -34.18 28.99 -19.65
N VAL A 831 -34.39 27.95 -18.84
CA VAL A 831 -35.24 26.80 -19.16
C VAL A 831 -36.67 27.01 -18.62
N PRO A 832 -37.74 26.86 -19.43
CA PRO A 832 -39.12 27.01 -18.98
C PRO A 832 -39.67 25.75 -18.31
N SER A 833 -40.47 25.93 -17.25
CA SER A 833 -41.12 24.87 -16.48
C SER A 833 -42.38 24.32 -17.16
N ARG A 834 -42.60 23.00 -17.05
CA ARG A 834 -43.85 22.31 -17.44
C ARG A 834 -44.43 21.49 -16.26
N PRO A 835 -45.73 21.16 -16.26
CA PRO A 835 -46.49 20.94 -15.02
C PRO A 835 -46.61 19.47 -14.59
N ALA A 836 -46.98 19.27 -13.32
CA ALA A 836 -47.26 17.97 -12.72
C ALA A 836 -48.56 17.33 -13.24
N ARG A 837 -48.59 15.99 -13.24
CA ARG A 837 -49.71 15.16 -13.72
C ARG A 837 -50.54 14.65 -12.53
N ILE A 838 -51.85 14.89 -12.56
CA ILE A 838 -52.80 14.55 -11.48
C ILE A 838 -53.45 13.17 -11.73
N PRO A 839 -53.55 12.27 -10.74
CA PRO A 839 -54.42 11.07 -10.77
C PRO A 839 -55.89 11.40 -10.43
N PRO A 840 -56.87 10.58 -10.86
CA PRO A 840 -58.30 10.94 -10.82
C PRO A 840 -58.91 10.97 -9.40
N GLY A 841 -59.91 11.83 -9.22
CA GLY A 841 -60.58 12.08 -7.93
C GLY A 841 -61.81 11.21 -7.65
N ILE A 842 -62.27 11.25 -6.39
CA ILE A 842 -63.46 10.58 -5.84
C ILE A 842 -64.43 11.66 -5.29
N PRO A 843 -65.77 11.48 -5.35
CA PRO A 843 -66.75 12.54 -5.04
C PRO A 843 -66.90 12.87 -3.53
N PRO A 844 -67.52 14.01 -3.16
CA PRO A 844 -67.53 14.52 -1.78
C PRO A 844 -68.73 14.05 -0.93
N GLY A 845 -68.50 13.79 0.37
CA GLY A 845 -69.56 13.65 1.36
C GLY A 845 -69.12 13.22 2.77
N VAL A 846 -69.58 13.96 3.79
CA VAL A 846 -69.63 13.63 5.25
C VAL A 846 -68.27 13.47 6.02
N PRO A 847 -68.21 13.58 7.37
CA PRO A 847 -67.27 14.53 7.98
C PRO A 847 -66.24 13.96 8.99
N SER A 848 -65.31 14.83 9.39
CA SER A 848 -64.17 14.59 10.29
C SER A 848 -64.49 13.90 11.63
N ARG A 849 -63.68 12.89 11.98
CA ARG A 849 -63.49 12.39 13.36
C ARG A 849 -61.99 12.27 13.66
N ARG A 850 -61.59 12.65 14.88
CA ARG A 850 -60.21 12.52 15.40
C ARG A 850 -59.78 11.05 15.50
N PRO A 851 -58.48 10.73 15.31
CA PRO A 851 -57.93 9.43 15.70
C PRO A 851 -57.82 9.30 17.23
N PRO A 852 -57.92 8.07 17.80
CA PRO A 852 -57.84 7.81 19.24
C PRO A 852 -56.40 7.78 19.77
N ALA A 853 -56.25 7.89 21.09
CA ALA A 853 -54.97 7.83 21.79
C ALA A 853 -54.39 6.40 21.86
N ALA A 854 -53.06 6.30 21.94
CA ALA A 854 -52.34 5.03 22.06
C ALA A 854 -52.53 4.37 23.44
N PRO A 855 -52.57 3.02 23.52
CA PRO A 855 -52.75 2.30 24.78
C PRO A 855 -51.47 2.29 25.64
N SER A 856 -51.67 2.31 26.96
CA SER A 856 -50.62 2.30 27.97
C SER A 856 -49.92 0.94 28.14
N ARG A 857 -48.61 1.00 28.39
CA ARG A 857 -47.73 -0.14 28.67
C ARG A 857 -48.07 -0.77 30.05
N PRO A 858 -48.19 -2.10 30.19
CA PRO A 858 -48.42 -2.73 31.49
C PRO A 858 -47.14 -2.78 32.34
N THR A 859 -47.27 -2.42 33.62
CA THR A 859 -46.19 -2.47 34.62
C THR A 859 -46.08 -3.88 35.21
N ILE A 860 -44.93 -4.53 35.08
CA ILE A 860 -44.66 -5.81 35.76
C ILE A 860 -44.25 -5.54 37.21
N ILE A 861 -45.02 -6.09 38.14
CA ILE A 861 -44.75 -6.05 39.58
C ILE A 861 -43.69 -7.12 39.90
N ARG A 862 -42.58 -6.71 40.53
CA ARG A 862 -41.63 -7.63 41.18
C ARG A 862 -42.00 -7.79 42.66
N PRO A 863 -42.03 -9.01 43.22
CA PRO A 863 -42.09 -9.19 44.67
C PRO A 863 -40.71 -8.94 45.32
N ALA A 864 -40.71 -8.21 46.43
CA ALA A 864 -39.70 -8.30 47.48
C ALA A 864 -40.10 -9.46 48.43
N GLU A 865 -39.28 -10.07 49.28
CA GLU A 865 -37.90 -9.87 49.76
C GLU A 865 -37.41 -11.26 50.33
N PRO A 866 -36.17 -11.49 50.83
CA PRO A 866 -35.64 -10.81 52.02
C PRO A 866 -34.14 -10.46 52.02
N SER A 867 -33.81 -9.51 52.90
CA SER A 867 -32.47 -9.17 53.40
C SER A 867 -31.73 -10.34 54.06
N LEU A 868 -30.40 -10.36 53.93
CA LEU A 868 -29.48 -10.57 55.07
C LEU A 868 -28.15 -9.85 54.82
N LEU A 869 -27.55 -9.34 55.90
CA LEU A 869 -26.33 -8.53 55.91
C LEU A 869 -25.06 -9.41 55.90
N ASP A 870 -24.01 -8.97 55.20
CA ASP A 870 -22.75 -8.50 55.79
C ASP A 870 -21.94 -7.69 54.74
#